data_AF-A0A0S8E4B3-F1
#
_entry.id   AF-A0A0S8E4B3-F1
#
_cell.length_a   1.000
_cell.length_b   1.000
_cell.length_c   1.000
_cell.angle_alpha   90.00
_cell.angle_beta   90.00
_cell.angle_gamma   90.00
#
_symmetry.space_group_name_H-M   'P 1'
#
loop_
_entity.id
_entity.type
_entity.pdbx_description
1 polymer ?
#
loop_
_entity_poly.entity_id
_entity_poly.type
_entity_poly.pdbx_seq_one_letter_code
_entity_poly.pdbx_strand_id
1 'polypeptide(L)'
;MYRKSFLQILLVVAIALAGANAAFGGLIVEVRVSAGPDDAEEAVNPGNQDTYNTSSDLELIDDNNDNGGRQFVGMNFRNVQVPLGAQIKRAYIEFACDASKFNSDPAYLLLWGHLDPNPDGFGGALTPTSISDRPRTEAKVPWEPEPWTTGGQLSQTSDISSIINEIISQDGWATGNAIEIIVGEDTSKGEFTGFRAAESFNGVASLAPLLVIELSTKFASSPSPADGTLYEDTWASLGWEAGETAVTHDVYMSDKFDDVSGGAAAAFQGNQALAFFTVGFPGFAFPDGLVPGTTYYWRIDEVEADGATKHKGPVWSFSILDKTAYDPSPRDGARAVDPDVTLSWTPGYGAKLHTVYFGNDFDTVSNAAGGLPQGVAAFTPGTLEKDNIYYWRVDEFNPPETVKGDVWSFRTLPDIVITDPNLIGWWKLDNISGDKVLDWSGYGNDGKTGGNPQLVEGFVGSGLDLDGSDYIAIDGVVDDITSTNITLSIWIKSTQTSQGDLFAANDSASGHPLEFYIEGGYPGRYDGGDTTYTTAPLVADGQWHMMTYVRSGSRGYIYVDGVQVATDSASFDLSSVTRWSIGQEWDDSTASNFYAGLVDDARFYNKALTQPEIAEIMRGDPLLAWNPRPANNATLDVEQAAQPLGWSPGDNAVEHDVHFGTDKDAVKNADTLTADVYRGRQAGTTYSVPEGLEWGTGPYYWRVDEINTDGSVSAGSVWSFSVADYLIVDDFESYNDIEEGEPGSNRLYMTWLDGFDNPTTNGAIVGNLNVPIAETRAGYVHSGAQAMPLSYNNIGKHSEATLALTGTARDWTRQGVGQLSLWFRGEPTNGAERMYVALDGRAVYNDNPNVTQVDVYEEWVIPLQTFADLGVNLSNVTSVAIGFGTPGSTASGGSGTMYIDDLRLYRVSP
;
A
#
# COMPACT_ATOMS: atom_id res chain seq x y z
N MET A 1 46.33 -26.37 4.34
CA MET A 1 46.23 -27.10 3.06
C MET A 1 44.88 -26.72 2.47
N TYR A 2 44.88 -25.82 1.48
CA TYR A 2 43.81 -25.35 0.57
C TYR A 2 42.40 -25.04 1.17
N ARG A 3 41.99 -23.76 1.31
CA ARG A 3 41.29 -22.87 0.33
C ARG A 3 40.00 -23.47 -0.27
N LYS A 4 38.89 -22.71 -0.11
CA LYS A 4 37.49 -22.88 -0.60
C LYS A 4 36.67 -23.83 0.29
N SER A 5 35.57 -23.43 0.92
CA SER A 5 34.43 -22.65 0.41
C SER A 5 33.74 -21.85 1.54
N PHE A 6 33.64 -20.54 1.36
CA PHE A 6 32.73 -19.63 2.08
C PHE A 6 32.07 -18.78 0.98
N LEU A 7 31.08 -19.37 0.32
CA LEU A 7 30.25 -18.74 -0.71
C LEU A 7 28.96 -19.58 -0.78
N GLN A 8 28.00 -19.23 0.08
CA GLN A 8 26.56 -19.57 0.04
C GLN A 8 26.00 -19.35 1.44
N ILE A 9 25.41 -18.16 1.63
CA ILE A 9 24.36 -17.71 2.57
C ILE A 9 24.52 -16.18 2.60
N LEU A 10 24.07 -15.57 1.50
CA LEU A 10 23.80 -14.13 1.36
C LEU A 10 22.91 -14.00 0.13
N LEU A 11 21.71 -14.56 0.27
CA LEU A 11 20.57 -14.36 -0.62
C LEU A 11 19.36 -14.56 0.29
N VAL A 12 18.39 -13.65 0.19
CA VAL A 12 17.27 -13.42 1.12
C VAL A 12 17.64 -12.51 2.30
N VAL A 13 17.73 -11.20 2.00
CA VAL A 13 17.18 -10.02 2.72
C VAL A 13 17.56 -8.82 1.82
N ALA A 14 16.94 -8.73 0.64
CA ALA A 14 17.14 -7.62 -0.30
C ALA A 14 15.86 -7.26 -1.07
N ILE A 15 14.68 -7.63 -0.55
CA ILE A 15 13.38 -7.19 -1.08
C ILE A 15 12.50 -6.87 0.12
N ALA A 16 12.68 -5.68 0.69
CA ALA A 16 11.73 -4.98 1.57
C ALA A 16 12.34 -3.64 2.00
N LEU A 17 12.73 -2.80 1.03
CA LEU A 17 13.06 -1.38 1.26
C LEU A 17 13.07 -0.62 -0.08
N ALA A 18 12.00 -0.80 -0.87
CA ALA A 18 11.65 0.15 -1.91
C ALA A 18 10.89 1.31 -1.23
N GLY A 19 11.63 2.26 -0.68
CA GLY A 19 11.03 3.38 0.06
C GLY A 19 12.00 4.33 0.77
N ALA A 20 13.30 4.05 0.76
CA ALA A 20 14.30 4.97 1.30
C ALA A 20 15.51 5.05 0.36
N ASN A 21 15.48 6.02 -0.56
CA ASN A 21 16.69 6.54 -1.17
C ASN A 21 17.52 7.25 -0.08
N ALA A 22 18.34 6.49 0.63
CA ALA A 22 19.34 7.03 1.55
C ALA A 22 20.55 6.08 1.63
N ALA A 23 21.29 6.00 0.53
CA ALA A 23 22.68 5.57 0.51
C ALA A 23 23.38 6.30 -0.66
N PHE A 24 23.69 7.58 -0.48
CA PHE A 24 24.33 8.38 -1.53
C PHE A 24 25.80 8.00 -1.67
N GLY A 25 26.07 7.07 -2.59
CA GLY A 25 27.26 7.05 -3.43
C GLY A 25 26.80 7.28 -4.87
N GLY A 26 27.10 8.45 -5.44
CA GLY A 26 26.61 8.90 -6.75
C GLY A 26 25.08 9.03 -6.84
N LEU A 27 24.55 10.23 -7.06
CA LEU A 27 23.11 10.38 -7.37
C LEU A 27 22.89 9.89 -8.81
N ILE A 28 22.44 8.64 -8.96
CA ILE A 28 22.02 8.04 -10.23
C ILE A 28 20.50 8.21 -10.35
N VAL A 29 20.06 8.77 -11.46
CA VAL A 29 18.64 8.88 -11.84
C VAL A 29 18.39 7.85 -12.93
N GLU A 30 17.54 6.86 -12.63
CA GLU A 30 17.13 5.80 -13.56
C GLU A 30 15.65 5.95 -13.86
N VAL A 31 15.30 6.09 -15.14
CA VAL A 31 13.92 6.31 -15.57
C VAL A 31 13.65 5.42 -16.77
N ARG A 32 12.73 4.47 -16.61
CA ARG A 32 12.27 3.59 -17.69
C ARG A 32 11.08 4.22 -18.40
N VAL A 33 10.93 3.95 -19.69
CA VAL A 33 9.66 4.17 -20.39
C VAL A 33 8.54 3.46 -19.61
N SER A 34 7.48 4.19 -19.27
CA SER A 34 6.50 3.78 -18.25
C SER A 34 5.11 3.44 -18.78
N ALA A 35 4.84 3.74 -20.04
CA ALA A 35 3.56 3.48 -20.68
C ALA A 35 3.76 3.28 -22.19
N GLY A 36 2.81 2.63 -22.86
CA GLY A 36 2.90 2.40 -24.32
C GLY A 36 3.08 3.69 -25.12
N PRO A 37 2.30 4.76 -24.85
CA PRO A 37 2.50 6.04 -25.53
C PRO A 37 3.76 6.81 -25.14
N ASP A 38 4.69 6.23 -24.38
CA ASP A 38 5.97 6.86 -24.06
C ASP A 38 7.11 6.36 -24.96
N ASP A 39 6.89 5.40 -25.84
CA ASP A 39 7.79 5.12 -26.96
C ASP A 39 7.02 5.00 -28.27
N ALA A 40 7.68 5.39 -29.38
CA ALA A 40 7.05 5.39 -30.69
C ALA A 40 8.04 5.28 -31.83
N GLU A 41 7.54 4.82 -32.97
CA GLU A 41 8.24 4.65 -34.23
C GLU A 41 7.55 5.46 -35.32
N GLU A 42 8.33 6.08 -36.22
CA GLU A 42 7.84 6.82 -37.37
C GLU A 42 8.55 6.34 -38.64
N ALA A 43 7.79 5.83 -39.62
CA ALA A 43 8.30 5.44 -40.92
C ALA A 43 8.48 6.66 -41.86
N VAL A 44 9.64 6.75 -42.50
CA VAL A 44 10.09 7.88 -43.34
C VAL A 44 10.14 7.51 -44.83
N ASN A 45 9.44 6.45 -45.23
CA ASN A 45 9.45 5.95 -46.61
C ASN A 45 8.47 6.73 -47.52
N PRO A 46 8.79 6.96 -48.81
CA PRO A 46 7.88 7.59 -49.77
C PRO A 46 6.55 6.83 -50.02
N GLY A 47 6.39 5.60 -49.48
CA GLY A 47 5.21 4.75 -49.63
C GLY A 47 4.69 4.12 -48.33
N ASN A 48 5.33 4.39 -47.18
CA ASN A 48 4.87 4.01 -45.84
C ASN A 48 5.11 5.21 -44.90
N GLN A 49 4.04 5.75 -44.34
CA GLN A 49 3.99 6.99 -43.58
C GLN A 49 3.42 6.74 -42.17
N ASP A 50 3.51 5.51 -41.69
CA ASP A 50 2.87 5.14 -40.45
C ASP A 50 3.70 5.60 -39.24
N THR A 51 3.01 5.82 -38.13
CA THR A 51 3.61 6.13 -36.84
C THR A 51 2.89 5.32 -35.78
N TYR A 52 3.64 4.57 -34.99
CA TYR A 52 3.11 3.60 -34.04
C TYR A 52 3.67 3.88 -32.65
N ASN A 53 2.81 3.87 -31.64
CA ASN A 53 3.14 3.92 -30.21
C ASN A 53 2.57 2.69 -29.47
N THR A 54 2.33 1.62 -30.22
CA THR A 54 1.80 0.34 -29.73
C THR A 54 2.59 -0.84 -30.30
N SER A 55 3.74 -0.56 -30.92
CA SER A 55 4.60 -1.59 -31.51
C SER A 55 5.17 -2.48 -30.41
N SER A 56 5.39 -3.76 -30.69
CA SER A 56 6.02 -4.67 -29.72
C SER A 56 7.52 -4.40 -29.57
N ASP A 57 8.14 -3.79 -30.56
CA ASP A 57 9.56 -3.54 -30.66
C ASP A 57 9.83 -2.09 -31.10
N LEU A 58 11.08 -1.65 -30.90
CA LEU A 58 11.61 -0.38 -31.39
C LEU A 58 12.72 -0.69 -32.41
N GLU A 59 12.39 -0.50 -33.67
CA GLU A 59 13.17 -0.73 -34.86
C GLU A 59 14.05 0.49 -35.09
N LEU A 60 15.25 0.41 -34.52
CA LEU A 60 16.23 1.45 -34.68
C LEU A 60 16.73 1.44 -36.13
N ILE A 61 16.14 2.35 -36.90
CA ILE A 61 16.39 2.74 -38.30
C ILE A 61 15.67 1.93 -39.38
N ASP A 62 15.44 0.62 -39.26
CA ASP A 62 14.79 -0.14 -40.34
C ASP A 62 13.96 -1.33 -39.84
N ASP A 63 12.71 -1.41 -40.29
CA ASP A 63 11.76 -2.50 -40.07
C ASP A 63 11.87 -3.46 -41.26
N ASN A 64 12.60 -4.56 -41.09
CA ASN A 64 13.02 -5.48 -42.16
C ASN A 64 11.88 -6.31 -42.80
N ASN A 65 10.67 -5.77 -42.92
CA ASN A 65 9.60 -6.35 -43.72
C ASN A 65 9.64 -5.82 -45.18
N ASP A 66 9.09 -6.58 -46.15
CA ASP A 66 9.16 -6.28 -47.60
C ASP A 66 8.52 -4.93 -48.03
N ASN A 67 8.04 -4.10 -47.08
CA ASN A 67 7.53 -2.74 -47.26
C ASN A 67 8.11 -1.72 -46.25
N GLY A 68 8.97 -2.14 -45.33
CA GLY A 68 9.51 -1.32 -44.27
C GLY A 68 10.70 -0.49 -44.75
N GLY A 69 10.99 0.56 -44.04
CA GLY A 69 12.15 1.37 -44.33
C GLY A 69 12.33 2.40 -43.26
N ARG A 70 13.13 3.41 -43.60
CA ARG A 70 13.84 4.24 -42.63
C ARG A 70 12.92 4.74 -41.52
N GLN A 71 13.31 4.54 -40.27
CA GLN A 71 12.52 4.97 -39.12
C GLN A 71 13.22 6.02 -38.24
N PHE A 72 12.41 6.85 -37.60
CA PHE A 72 12.77 7.55 -36.37
C PHE A 72 12.11 6.85 -35.18
N VAL A 73 12.84 6.76 -34.07
CA VAL A 73 12.31 6.26 -32.80
C VAL A 73 12.36 7.37 -31.77
N GLY A 74 11.27 7.57 -31.05
CA GLY A 74 11.14 8.52 -29.97
C GLY A 74 10.86 7.80 -28.65
N MET A 75 11.49 8.24 -27.56
CA MET A 75 11.28 7.69 -26.22
C MET A 75 11.16 8.83 -25.22
N ASN A 76 10.05 8.86 -24.49
CA ASN A 76 9.68 9.85 -23.49
C ASN A 76 9.83 9.26 -22.08
N PHE A 77 10.79 9.77 -21.32
CA PHE A 77 11.06 9.34 -19.95
C PHE A 77 10.36 10.30 -19.00
N ARG A 78 9.33 9.85 -18.28
CA ARG A 78 8.53 10.69 -17.37
C ARG A 78 9.15 10.81 -15.98
N ASN A 79 8.83 11.87 -15.26
CA ASN A 79 9.19 12.06 -13.85
C ASN A 79 10.72 12.08 -13.58
N VAL A 80 11.51 12.69 -14.47
CA VAL A 80 12.98 12.68 -14.36
C VAL A 80 13.45 13.55 -13.20
N GLN A 81 14.04 12.93 -12.18
CA GLN A 81 14.45 13.59 -10.93
C GLN A 81 15.82 14.30 -11.04
N VAL A 82 15.97 15.17 -12.05
CA VAL A 82 17.21 15.98 -12.24
C VAL A 82 16.95 17.45 -11.90
N PRO A 83 17.55 17.99 -10.82
CA PRO A 83 17.40 19.39 -10.45
C PRO A 83 17.95 20.37 -11.50
N LEU A 84 17.32 21.54 -11.61
CA LEU A 84 17.82 22.64 -12.43
C LEU A 84 19.26 23.03 -12.01
N GLY A 85 20.18 23.06 -12.97
CA GLY A 85 21.59 23.38 -12.72
C GLY A 85 22.45 22.22 -12.20
N ALA A 86 21.90 21.00 -12.15
CA ALA A 86 22.68 19.79 -11.89
C ALA A 86 23.85 19.66 -12.88
N GLN A 87 24.98 19.14 -12.41
CA GLN A 87 26.12 18.82 -13.27
C GLN A 87 26.04 17.33 -13.61
N ILE A 88 25.95 17.00 -14.90
CA ILE A 88 25.85 15.62 -15.36
C ILE A 88 27.26 15.09 -15.58
N LYS A 89 27.60 14.01 -14.86
CA LYS A 89 28.85 13.28 -15.02
C LYS A 89 28.84 12.44 -16.29
N ARG A 90 27.74 11.72 -16.52
CA ARG A 90 27.50 10.87 -17.68
C ARG A 90 26.00 10.63 -17.83
N ALA A 91 25.51 10.46 -19.05
CA ALA A 91 24.16 9.93 -19.28
C ALA A 91 24.15 8.95 -20.46
N TYR A 92 23.28 7.95 -20.43
CA TYR A 92 23.08 7.01 -21.54
C TYR A 92 21.68 6.40 -21.50
N ILE A 93 21.24 5.83 -22.61
CA ILE A 93 20.08 4.95 -22.66
C ILE A 93 20.58 3.51 -22.74
N GLU A 94 19.98 2.63 -21.95
CA GLU A 94 20.16 1.19 -22.05
C GLU A 94 18.95 0.56 -22.75
N PHE A 95 19.24 -0.15 -23.84
CA PHE A 95 18.26 -0.92 -24.60
C PHE A 95 18.45 -2.42 -24.33
N ALA A 96 17.36 -3.17 -24.28
CA ALA A 96 17.37 -4.62 -24.38
C ALA A 96 17.00 -5.04 -25.81
N CYS A 97 17.72 -6.01 -26.37
CA CYS A 97 17.37 -6.59 -27.68
C CYS A 97 16.05 -7.39 -27.59
N ASP A 98 15.04 -7.10 -28.41
CA ASP A 98 13.77 -7.86 -28.45
C ASP A 98 13.97 -9.21 -29.16
N ALA A 99 14.20 -9.19 -30.47
CA ALA A 99 14.38 -10.40 -31.25
C ALA A 99 15.80 -10.55 -31.81
N SER A 100 16.28 -11.80 -31.91
CA SER A 100 17.46 -12.18 -32.73
C SER A 100 17.25 -12.03 -34.25
N LYS A 101 16.26 -11.21 -34.62
CA LYS A 101 16.01 -10.73 -35.97
C LYS A 101 17.14 -9.75 -36.33
N PHE A 102 18.22 -10.36 -36.83
CA PHE A 102 19.05 -9.91 -37.96
C PHE A 102 20.36 -9.14 -37.74
N ASN A 103 21.18 -9.34 -38.79
CA ASN A 103 22.33 -8.65 -39.37
C ASN A 103 23.54 -8.25 -38.50
N SER A 104 24.70 -8.85 -38.82
CA SER A 104 26.02 -8.48 -38.31
C SER A 104 26.58 -7.17 -38.88
N ASP A 105 25.85 -6.53 -39.80
CA ASP A 105 26.29 -5.29 -40.41
C ASP A 105 26.31 -4.12 -39.40
N PRO A 106 27.23 -3.15 -39.58
CA PRO A 106 27.31 -1.97 -38.74
C PRO A 106 26.01 -1.14 -38.78
N ALA A 107 25.60 -0.64 -37.61
CA ALA A 107 24.51 0.32 -37.46
C ALA A 107 25.10 1.69 -37.05
N TYR A 108 24.71 2.74 -37.75
CA TYR A 108 25.19 4.12 -37.51
C TYR A 108 24.01 5.00 -37.11
N LEU A 109 23.86 5.25 -35.81
CA LEU A 109 22.75 6.00 -35.26
C LEU A 109 23.20 7.36 -34.75
N LEU A 110 22.26 8.29 -34.70
CA LEU A 110 22.43 9.64 -34.19
C LEU A 110 21.30 9.92 -33.22
N LEU A 111 21.66 10.35 -32.00
CA LEU A 111 20.72 10.69 -30.95
C LEU A 111 20.57 12.20 -30.82
N TRP A 112 19.35 12.64 -30.59
CA TRP A 112 18.96 14.02 -30.26
C TRP A 112 18.03 14.02 -29.05
N GLY A 113 17.91 15.17 -28.41
CA GLY A 113 16.79 15.46 -27.52
C GLY A 113 15.69 16.20 -28.27
N HIS A 114 14.42 16.01 -27.85
CA HIS A 114 13.36 16.96 -28.17
C HIS A 114 13.63 18.25 -27.39
N LEU A 115 13.71 19.38 -28.08
CA LEU A 115 13.92 20.70 -27.49
C LEU A 115 12.58 21.23 -26.90
N ASP A 116 12.11 20.52 -25.88
CA ASP A 116 10.94 20.83 -25.06
C ASP A 116 11.31 20.51 -23.59
N PRO A 117 11.17 21.44 -22.63
CA PRO A 117 11.51 21.19 -21.24
C PRO A 117 10.55 20.23 -20.52
N ASN A 118 9.39 19.87 -21.10
CA ASN A 118 8.46 18.87 -20.54
C ASN A 118 7.52 18.26 -21.61
N PRO A 119 8.01 17.33 -22.46
CA PRO A 119 7.21 16.72 -23.51
C PRO A 119 6.09 15.80 -22.98
N ASP A 120 4.92 15.84 -23.64
CA ASP A 120 3.73 15.02 -23.31
C ASP A 120 3.82 13.54 -23.77
N GLY A 121 4.89 13.16 -24.48
CA GLY A 121 5.08 11.86 -25.11
C GLY A 121 4.25 11.69 -26.40
N PHE A 122 3.73 10.49 -26.64
CA PHE A 122 3.06 10.05 -27.87
C PHE A 122 1.59 9.65 -27.66
N GLY A 123 0.91 10.15 -26.60
CA GLY A 123 -0.47 9.79 -26.22
C GLY A 123 -1.60 10.31 -27.11
N GLY A 124 -1.29 11.12 -28.13
CA GLY A 124 -2.27 11.72 -29.05
C GLY A 124 -2.35 11.03 -30.41
N ALA A 125 -3.25 11.50 -31.28
CA ALA A 125 -3.32 11.02 -32.66
C ALA A 125 -2.00 11.30 -33.38
N LEU A 126 -1.25 10.23 -33.69
CA LEU A 126 0.02 10.33 -34.38
C LEU A 126 -0.17 10.68 -35.85
N THR A 127 0.77 11.46 -36.36
CA THR A 127 0.89 11.86 -37.75
C THR A 127 2.21 11.33 -38.31
N PRO A 128 2.34 11.18 -39.64
CA PRO A 128 3.57 10.69 -40.28
C PRO A 128 4.87 11.47 -40.03
N THR A 129 4.81 12.56 -39.26
CA THR A 129 5.97 13.39 -38.88
C THR A 129 6.01 13.67 -37.37
N SER A 130 5.25 12.93 -36.56
CA SER A 130 5.08 13.15 -35.11
C SER A 130 6.36 13.01 -34.28
N ILE A 131 7.42 12.41 -34.83
CA ILE A 131 8.76 12.32 -34.25
C ILE A 131 9.73 13.20 -35.04
N SER A 132 9.70 13.15 -36.38
CA SER A 132 10.69 13.84 -37.21
C SER A 132 10.57 15.36 -37.21
N ASP A 133 9.37 15.93 -37.06
CA ASP A 133 9.12 17.38 -37.01
C ASP A 133 9.41 18.00 -35.64
N ARG A 134 9.67 17.18 -34.61
CA ARG A 134 9.97 17.69 -33.27
C ARG A 134 11.23 18.56 -33.28
N PRO A 135 11.21 19.77 -32.68
CA PRO A 135 12.41 20.59 -32.51
C PRO A 135 13.51 19.78 -31.82
N ARG A 136 14.73 19.80 -32.34
CA ARG A 136 15.83 19.00 -31.79
C ARG A 136 16.87 19.88 -31.11
N THR A 137 17.55 19.31 -30.11
CA THR A 137 18.76 19.87 -29.54
C THR A 137 19.83 20.12 -30.62
N GLU A 138 20.65 21.15 -30.42
CA GLU A 138 21.86 21.38 -31.23
C GLU A 138 22.89 20.28 -30.96
N ALA A 139 23.03 19.89 -29.69
CA ALA A 139 23.78 18.71 -29.28
C ALA A 139 23.17 17.44 -29.89
N LYS A 140 24.04 16.62 -30.46
CA LYS A 140 23.68 15.31 -31.02
C LYS A 140 24.85 14.37 -30.90
N VAL A 141 24.57 13.11 -30.60
CA VAL A 141 25.61 12.12 -30.24
C VAL A 141 25.55 10.94 -31.20
N PRO A 142 26.63 10.64 -31.94
CA PRO A 142 26.68 9.44 -32.76
C PRO A 142 26.82 8.20 -31.86
N TRP A 143 26.17 7.12 -32.26
CA TRP A 143 26.25 5.82 -31.59
C TRP A 143 26.38 4.70 -32.61
N GLU A 144 27.39 3.87 -32.41
CA GLU A 144 27.71 2.72 -33.27
C GLU A 144 27.63 1.44 -32.41
N PRO A 145 26.43 0.90 -32.17
CA PRO A 145 26.29 -0.30 -31.35
C PRO A 145 26.87 -1.53 -32.05
N GLU A 146 27.57 -2.35 -31.27
CA GLU A 146 27.93 -3.70 -31.70
C GLU A 146 26.67 -4.51 -32.09
N PRO A 147 26.80 -5.53 -32.95
CA PRO A 147 25.67 -6.39 -33.33
C PRO A 147 24.94 -6.98 -32.12
N TRP A 148 23.60 -6.92 -32.13
CA TRP A 148 22.76 -7.57 -31.11
C TRP A 148 22.40 -8.96 -31.59
N THR A 149 22.86 -9.98 -30.85
CA THR A 149 22.82 -11.38 -31.32
C THR A 149 21.94 -12.28 -30.46
N THR A 150 21.42 -11.77 -29.35
CA THR A 150 20.65 -12.54 -28.37
C THR A 150 19.56 -11.67 -27.76
N GLY A 151 18.32 -12.16 -27.69
CA GLY A 151 17.22 -11.47 -27.02
C GLY A 151 17.54 -11.23 -25.54
N GLY A 152 17.18 -10.06 -25.02
CA GLY A 152 17.55 -9.55 -23.70
C GLY A 152 19.00 -9.06 -23.58
N GLN A 153 19.83 -9.10 -24.64
CA GLN A 153 21.16 -8.50 -24.62
C GLN A 153 21.04 -6.98 -24.38
N LEU A 154 21.68 -6.48 -23.32
CA LEU A 154 21.72 -5.05 -23.00
C LEU A 154 22.76 -4.33 -23.86
N SER A 155 22.42 -3.14 -24.34
CA SER A 155 23.30 -2.27 -25.10
C SER A 155 23.11 -0.81 -24.70
N GLN A 156 24.21 -0.16 -24.34
CA GLN A 156 24.20 1.23 -23.90
C GLN A 156 24.59 2.17 -25.05
N THR A 157 23.94 3.32 -25.10
CA THR A 157 24.30 4.40 -26.02
C THR A 157 25.68 4.99 -25.69
N SER A 158 26.23 5.76 -26.63
CA SER A 158 27.32 6.69 -26.30
C SER A 158 26.83 7.76 -25.31
N ASP A 159 27.76 8.42 -24.61
CA ASP A 159 27.43 9.40 -23.58
C ASP A 159 26.60 10.57 -24.13
N ILE A 160 25.34 10.66 -23.71
CA ILE A 160 24.36 11.68 -24.13
C ILE A 160 24.28 12.86 -23.16
N SER A 161 25.19 12.99 -22.19
CA SER A 161 25.20 14.08 -21.21
C SER A 161 25.11 15.47 -21.83
N SER A 162 25.70 15.68 -23.02
CA SER A 162 25.59 16.96 -23.76
C SER A 162 24.15 17.29 -24.18
N ILE A 163 23.37 16.29 -24.60
CA ILE A 163 21.95 16.43 -24.96
C ILE A 163 21.13 16.73 -23.71
N ILE A 164 21.32 15.95 -22.64
CA ILE A 164 20.59 16.15 -21.39
C ILE A 164 20.89 17.53 -20.81
N ASN A 165 22.15 17.97 -20.80
CA ASN A 165 22.55 19.30 -20.34
C ASN A 165 21.85 20.42 -21.12
N GLU A 166 21.67 20.26 -22.44
CA GLU A 166 20.94 21.25 -23.25
C GLU A 166 19.45 21.31 -22.85
N ILE A 167 18.80 20.16 -22.68
CA ILE A 167 17.38 20.08 -22.28
C ILE A 167 17.15 20.71 -20.91
N ILE A 168 17.92 20.32 -19.90
CA ILE A 168 17.74 20.82 -18.52
C ILE A 168 18.15 22.28 -18.34
N SER A 169 18.82 22.87 -19.33
CA SER A 169 19.19 24.28 -19.35
C SER A 169 18.10 25.18 -19.98
N GLN A 170 17.01 24.59 -20.50
CA GLN A 170 15.90 25.35 -21.08
C GLN A 170 15.09 26.08 -20.00
N ASP A 171 14.59 27.27 -20.34
CA ASP A 171 13.59 27.96 -19.53
C ASP A 171 12.32 27.09 -19.46
N GLY A 172 11.87 26.77 -18.25
CA GLY A 172 10.73 25.88 -18.00
C GLY A 172 11.10 24.48 -17.53
N TRP A 173 12.39 24.11 -17.51
CA TRP A 173 12.84 22.87 -16.87
C TRP A 173 12.59 22.90 -15.35
N ALA A 174 11.97 21.84 -14.83
CA ALA A 174 11.78 21.59 -13.41
C ALA A 174 12.02 20.10 -13.10
N THR A 175 12.41 19.79 -11.86
CA THR A 175 12.54 18.40 -11.39
C THR A 175 11.20 17.67 -11.54
N GLY A 176 11.22 16.47 -12.12
CA GLY A 176 10.01 15.69 -12.41
C GLY A 176 9.43 15.94 -13.80
N ASN A 177 9.98 16.88 -14.58
CA ASN A 177 9.63 17.00 -15.99
C ASN A 177 10.09 15.76 -16.77
N ALA A 178 9.44 15.52 -17.90
CA ALA A 178 9.83 14.47 -18.83
C ALA A 178 11.04 14.87 -19.68
N ILE A 179 11.77 13.88 -20.20
CA ILE A 179 12.81 14.05 -21.22
C ILE A 179 12.48 13.12 -22.37
N GLU A 180 12.46 13.66 -23.60
CA GLU A 180 12.30 12.84 -24.79
C GLU A 180 13.59 12.78 -25.62
N ILE A 181 14.00 11.56 -25.97
CA ILE A 181 15.15 11.27 -26.81
C ILE A 181 14.70 10.69 -28.14
N ILE A 182 15.28 11.21 -29.22
CA ILE A 182 14.97 10.83 -30.60
C ILE A 182 16.20 10.15 -31.20
N VAL A 183 16.00 8.98 -31.80
CA VAL A 183 17.01 8.19 -32.49
C VAL A 183 16.70 8.16 -33.99
N GLY A 184 17.71 8.41 -34.80
CA GLY A 184 17.62 8.34 -36.26
C GLY A 184 18.97 8.04 -36.91
N GLU A 185 19.00 7.97 -38.24
CA GLU A 185 20.17 7.53 -39.02
C GLU A 185 21.27 8.60 -39.03
N ASP A 186 22.52 8.21 -38.81
CA ASP A 186 23.68 9.06 -39.13
C ASP A 186 24.00 9.00 -40.64
N THR A 187 23.26 9.78 -41.42
CA THR A 187 23.42 9.89 -42.88
C THR A 187 24.82 10.37 -43.32
N SER A 188 25.67 10.86 -42.41
CA SER A 188 27.04 11.28 -42.75
C SER A 188 27.99 10.12 -43.02
N LYS A 189 27.61 8.88 -42.65
CA LYS A 189 28.45 7.68 -42.72
C LYS A 189 28.29 6.84 -44.01
N GLY A 190 27.36 7.18 -44.90
CA GLY A 190 27.13 6.48 -46.17
C GLY A 190 25.82 5.67 -46.20
N GLU A 191 25.64 4.79 -47.20
CA GLU A 191 24.44 3.93 -47.30
C GLU A 191 24.44 2.88 -46.18
N PHE A 192 23.33 2.86 -45.44
CA PHE A 192 23.01 1.98 -44.32
C PHE A 192 22.83 0.52 -44.74
N THR A 193 23.29 -0.42 -43.90
CA THR A 193 23.06 -1.86 -44.10
C THR A 193 22.69 -2.65 -42.83
N GLY A 194 22.85 -2.11 -41.61
CA GLY A 194 22.66 -2.85 -40.35
C GLY A 194 21.69 -2.19 -39.39
N PHE A 195 20.76 -2.96 -38.83
CA PHE A 195 19.64 -2.48 -38.00
C PHE A 195 19.62 -3.14 -36.61
N ARG A 196 18.87 -2.57 -35.66
CA ARG A 196 18.75 -3.05 -34.28
C ARG A 196 17.29 -2.97 -33.83
N ALA A 197 16.76 -4.04 -33.24
CA ALA A 197 15.41 -4.08 -32.68
C ALA A 197 15.49 -4.16 -31.15
N ALA A 198 14.97 -3.15 -30.47
CA ALA A 198 14.92 -3.08 -29.02
C ALA A 198 13.52 -3.45 -28.50
N GLU A 199 13.44 -3.91 -27.27
CA GLU A 199 12.18 -4.03 -26.53
C GLU A 199 11.53 -2.66 -26.38
N SER A 200 10.24 -2.58 -26.68
CA SER A 200 9.38 -1.44 -26.35
C SER A 200 8.65 -1.68 -25.01
N PHE A 201 7.93 -0.67 -24.52
CA PHE A 201 6.99 -0.88 -23.41
C PHE A 201 5.91 -1.92 -23.72
N ASN A 202 5.35 -1.88 -24.93
CA ASN A 202 4.27 -2.76 -25.35
C ASN A 202 4.73 -4.21 -25.67
N GLY A 203 6.02 -4.43 -25.89
CA GLY A 203 6.65 -5.75 -25.95
C GLY A 203 6.88 -6.33 -24.57
N VAL A 204 7.90 -5.82 -23.87
CA VAL A 204 8.25 -6.22 -22.51
C VAL A 204 8.55 -4.99 -21.66
N ALA A 205 7.54 -4.50 -20.92
CA ALA A 205 7.64 -3.29 -20.10
C ALA A 205 8.85 -3.25 -19.14
N SER A 206 9.29 -4.41 -18.61
CA SER A 206 10.47 -4.48 -17.73
C SER A 206 11.81 -4.34 -18.46
N LEU A 207 11.82 -4.47 -19.78
CA LEU A 207 12.99 -4.38 -20.67
C LEU A 207 12.93 -3.18 -21.63
N ALA A 208 11.85 -2.40 -21.60
CA ALA A 208 11.69 -1.14 -22.33
C ALA A 208 12.87 -0.17 -22.05
N PRO A 209 13.15 0.82 -22.92
CA PRO A 209 14.34 1.66 -22.79
C PRO A 209 14.49 2.29 -21.40
N LEU A 210 15.72 2.30 -20.87
CA LEU A 210 16.07 2.88 -19.57
C LEU A 210 17.03 4.05 -19.75
N LEU A 211 16.60 5.26 -19.38
CA LEU A 211 17.48 6.42 -19.28
C LEU A 211 18.22 6.39 -17.94
N VAL A 212 19.55 6.46 -17.99
CA VAL A 212 20.42 6.53 -16.81
C VAL A 212 21.20 7.84 -16.86
N ILE A 213 21.07 8.66 -15.80
CA ILE A 213 21.79 9.92 -15.63
C ILE A 213 22.59 9.85 -14.33
N GLU A 214 23.92 9.93 -14.44
CA GLU A 214 24.83 10.05 -13.30
C GLU A 214 25.13 11.53 -13.06
N LEU A 215 24.85 12.05 -11.87
CA LEU A 215 25.18 13.43 -11.50
C LEU A 215 26.55 13.52 -10.80
N SER A 216 27.30 14.59 -11.09
CA SER A 216 28.54 14.93 -10.39
C SER A 216 28.27 15.36 -8.96
N THR A 217 28.94 14.74 -7.99
CA THR A 217 28.80 15.09 -6.56
C THR A 217 29.73 16.26 -6.21
N LYS A 218 29.18 17.38 -5.76
CA LYS A 218 29.96 18.50 -5.18
C LYS A 218 30.13 18.39 -3.66
N PHE A 219 29.54 17.38 -3.06
CA PHE A 219 29.49 17.15 -1.62
C PHE A 219 30.10 15.79 -1.32
N ALA A 220 30.59 15.63 -0.09
CA ALA A 220 31.06 14.35 0.40
C ALA A 220 29.92 13.31 0.38
N SER A 221 30.25 12.08 0.02
CA SER A 221 29.31 10.96 -0.12
C SER A 221 29.88 9.68 0.50
N SER A 222 29.11 8.59 0.50
CA SER A 222 29.58 7.26 0.91
C SER A 222 30.28 7.22 2.29
N PRO A 223 29.59 7.67 3.36
CA PRO A 223 30.18 7.72 4.69
C PRO A 223 30.59 6.33 5.21
N SER A 224 31.71 6.29 5.93
CA SER A 224 32.19 5.14 6.69
C SER A 224 32.58 5.66 8.09
N PRO A 225 31.99 5.22 9.21
CA PRO A 225 30.86 4.29 9.29
C PRO A 225 29.66 4.78 8.47
N ALA A 226 28.91 3.84 7.90
CA ALA A 226 27.72 4.19 7.14
C ALA A 226 26.70 4.88 8.06
N ASP A 227 25.87 5.74 7.49
CA ASP A 227 24.91 6.53 8.26
C ASP A 227 23.95 5.62 9.03
N GLY A 228 23.72 5.94 10.31
CA GLY A 228 22.86 5.20 11.24
C GLY A 228 23.44 3.89 11.75
N THR A 229 24.69 3.53 11.42
CA THR A 229 25.27 2.25 11.83
C THR A 229 25.55 2.16 13.34
N LEU A 230 25.39 0.96 13.89
CA LEU A 230 25.92 0.59 15.21
C LEU A 230 27.40 0.19 15.08
N TYR A 231 28.23 0.73 15.95
CA TYR A 231 29.67 0.55 15.94
C TYR A 231 30.15 -0.16 17.20
N GLU A 232 30.94 -1.22 17.03
CA GLU A 232 31.39 -2.11 18.12
C GLU A 232 32.73 -1.70 18.74
N ASP A 233 33.15 -0.46 18.55
CA ASP A 233 34.43 0.07 19.00
C ASP A 233 34.25 1.47 19.60
N THR A 234 35.05 1.81 20.61
CA THR A 234 35.07 3.17 21.22
C THR A 234 35.96 4.16 20.46
N TRP A 235 36.27 3.87 19.21
CA TRP A 235 37.06 4.70 18.30
C TRP A 235 36.53 4.48 16.89
N ALA A 236 36.68 5.45 15.99
CA ALA A 236 36.25 5.28 14.61
C ALA A 236 37.22 5.98 13.65
N SER A 237 37.29 5.45 12.42
CA SER A 237 37.84 6.18 11.29
C SER A 237 36.68 6.64 10.42
N LEU A 238 36.37 7.93 10.47
CA LEU A 238 35.42 8.56 9.58
C LEU A 238 36.06 8.62 8.18
N GLY A 239 35.42 8.08 7.16
CA GLY A 239 35.87 8.08 5.77
C GLY A 239 34.71 8.44 4.87
N TRP A 240 34.99 9.10 3.75
CA TRP A 240 33.98 9.50 2.78
C TRP A 240 34.59 9.47 1.39
N GLU A 241 33.73 9.45 0.38
CA GLU A 241 34.11 9.80 -0.98
C GLU A 241 34.03 11.32 -1.13
N ALA A 242 35.13 11.91 -1.59
CA ALA A 242 35.21 13.33 -1.83
C ALA A 242 34.32 13.77 -2.99
N GLY A 243 33.76 14.97 -2.90
CA GLY A 243 33.16 15.64 -4.05
C GLY A 243 34.17 15.79 -5.20
N GLU A 244 33.74 15.66 -6.45
CA GLU A 244 34.61 15.54 -7.63
C GLU A 244 35.54 16.75 -7.85
N THR A 245 35.14 17.93 -7.39
CA THR A 245 35.89 19.19 -7.52
C THR A 245 36.64 19.59 -6.24
N ALA A 246 36.41 18.87 -5.14
CA ALA A 246 36.95 19.23 -3.84
C ALA A 246 38.48 19.05 -3.76
N VAL A 247 39.14 19.99 -3.09
CA VAL A 247 40.58 19.97 -2.84
C VAL A 247 40.88 19.65 -1.38
N THR A 248 40.03 20.10 -0.46
CA THR A 248 40.14 19.80 0.98
C THR A 248 38.76 19.69 1.63
N HIS A 249 38.69 19.23 2.87
CA HIS A 249 37.46 18.83 3.54
C HIS A 249 37.38 19.45 4.94
N ASP A 250 36.37 20.26 5.23
CA ASP A 250 36.10 20.75 6.57
C ASP A 250 35.29 19.72 7.36
N VAL A 251 35.87 19.17 8.43
CA VAL A 251 35.27 18.10 9.23
C VAL A 251 34.57 18.68 10.45
N TYR A 252 33.32 18.27 10.67
CA TYR A 252 32.52 18.58 11.85
C TYR A 252 32.08 17.30 12.53
N MET A 253 32.17 17.23 13.86
CA MET A 253 31.69 16.10 14.66
C MET A 253 31.27 16.54 16.07
N SER A 254 30.16 16.00 16.56
CA SER A 254 29.63 16.21 17.91
C SER A 254 28.68 15.07 18.30
N ASP A 255 28.35 14.95 19.58
CA ASP A 255 27.21 14.15 20.09
C ASP A 255 25.87 14.89 19.96
N LYS A 256 25.85 16.09 19.34
CA LYS A 256 24.65 16.90 19.12
C LYS A 256 24.48 17.21 17.64
N PHE A 257 23.34 16.82 17.09
CA PHE A 257 22.98 17.06 15.69
C PHE A 257 23.07 18.54 15.29
N ASP A 258 22.49 19.43 16.10
CA ASP A 258 22.42 20.87 15.79
C ASP A 258 23.79 21.54 15.75
N ASP A 259 24.74 21.09 16.59
CA ASP A 259 26.10 21.63 16.60
C ASP A 259 26.82 21.28 15.28
N VAL A 260 26.61 20.06 14.77
CA VAL A 260 27.16 19.62 13.48
C VAL A 260 26.44 20.31 12.34
N SER A 261 25.11 20.26 12.29
CA SER A 261 24.29 20.88 11.24
C SER A 261 24.48 22.39 11.15
N GLY A 262 24.64 23.07 12.28
CA GLY A 262 24.93 24.50 12.37
C GLY A 262 26.38 24.87 12.06
N GLY A 263 27.30 23.91 12.04
CA GLY A 263 28.74 24.17 11.89
C GLY A 263 29.33 24.92 13.09
N ALA A 264 28.89 24.58 14.30
CA ALA A 264 29.34 25.22 15.53
C ALA A 264 30.86 25.07 15.71
N ALA A 265 31.50 26.08 16.30
CA ALA A 265 32.94 26.09 16.52
C ALA A 265 33.45 24.92 17.38
N ALA A 266 32.61 24.40 18.29
CA ALA A 266 32.93 23.24 19.11
C ALA A 266 32.86 21.90 18.35
N ALA A 267 32.06 21.84 17.27
CA ALA A 267 31.96 20.66 16.41
C ALA A 267 33.07 20.62 15.35
N PHE A 268 33.67 21.76 14.99
CA PHE A 268 34.69 21.81 13.94
C PHE A 268 36.01 21.14 14.36
N GLN A 269 36.41 20.11 13.63
CA GLN A 269 37.61 19.30 13.88
C GLN A 269 38.80 19.63 12.97
N GLY A 270 38.61 20.58 12.05
CA GLY A 270 39.67 21.08 11.16
C GLY A 270 39.47 20.72 9.69
N ASN A 271 40.35 21.27 8.86
CA ASN A 271 40.39 21.04 7.41
C ASN A 271 41.38 19.91 7.07
N GLN A 272 40.93 18.92 6.32
CA GLN A 272 41.69 17.73 5.93
C GLN A 272 41.99 17.72 4.43
N ALA A 273 43.18 17.23 4.05
CA ALA A 273 43.54 17.02 2.65
C ALA A 273 43.21 15.59 2.15
N LEU A 274 42.92 14.68 3.08
CA LEU A 274 42.55 13.29 2.78
C LEU A 274 41.10 13.09 3.21
N ALA A 275 40.39 12.20 2.51
CA ALA A 275 38.98 11.90 2.75
C ALA A 275 38.77 10.93 3.93
N PHE A 276 39.50 11.14 5.03
CA PHE A 276 39.28 10.43 6.29
C PHE A 276 39.70 11.25 7.51
N PHE A 277 39.14 10.91 8.68
CA PHE A 277 39.41 11.52 9.97
C PHE A 277 39.25 10.51 11.12
N THR A 278 40.22 10.44 12.03
CA THR A 278 40.21 9.47 13.15
C THR A 278 39.74 10.11 14.45
N VAL A 279 38.94 9.39 15.23
CA VAL A 279 38.35 9.84 16.50
C VAL A 279 38.40 8.75 17.56
N GLY A 280 38.26 9.14 18.84
CA GLY A 280 38.22 8.19 19.97
C GLY A 280 39.59 7.75 20.50
N PHE A 281 40.66 8.51 20.24
CA PHE A 281 42.01 8.24 20.75
C PHE A 281 42.65 9.48 21.38
N PRO A 282 43.56 9.32 22.38
CA PRO A 282 44.32 10.43 22.93
C PRO A 282 45.05 11.22 21.84
N GLY A 283 44.75 12.52 21.75
CA GLY A 283 45.29 13.42 20.71
C GLY A 283 44.38 13.65 19.50
N PHE A 284 43.21 13.02 19.46
CA PHE A 284 42.17 13.19 18.44
C PHE A 284 40.86 13.72 19.06
N ALA A 285 39.84 13.98 18.23
CA ALA A 285 38.51 14.30 18.72
C ALA A 285 37.99 13.16 19.60
N PHE A 286 37.32 13.50 20.71
CA PHE A 286 36.94 12.57 21.77
C PHE A 286 38.15 11.78 22.32
N PRO A 287 39.13 12.47 22.96
CA PRO A 287 40.42 11.87 23.30
C PRO A 287 40.36 10.77 24.37
N ASP A 288 39.26 10.73 25.14
CA ASP A 288 39.00 9.69 26.14
C ASP A 288 38.29 8.45 25.57
N GLY A 289 37.97 8.46 24.26
CA GLY A 289 37.18 7.44 23.58
C GLY A 289 35.73 7.90 23.32
N LEU A 290 35.10 7.25 22.34
CA LEU A 290 33.66 7.36 22.09
C LEU A 290 32.90 6.58 23.17
N VAL A 291 31.75 7.12 23.60
CA VAL A 291 31.01 6.61 24.75
C VAL A 291 29.94 5.60 24.31
N PRO A 292 29.94 4.36 24.84
CA PRO A 292 28.85 3.40 24.65
C PRO A 292 27.46 3.99 24.90
N GLY A 293 26.48 3.65 24.05
CA GLY A 293 25.12 4.20 24.10
C GLY A 293 24.97 5.63 23.57
N THR A 294 26.04 6.24 23.04
CA THR A 294 26.01 7.60 22.49
C THR A 294 25.96 7.58 20.97
N THR A 295 25.08 8.40 20.40
CA THR A 295 25.04 8.71 18.97
C THR A 295 25.94 9.89 18.66
N TYR A 296 26.82 9.73 17.69
CA TYR A 296 27.69 10.80 17.19
C TYR A 296 27.24 11.20 15.80
N TYR A 297 27.18 12.52 15.59
CA TYR A 297 26.87 13.14 14.32
C TYR A 297 28.14 13.71 13.72
N TRP A 298 28.27 13.65 12.40
CA TRP A 298 29.39 14.23 11.69
C TRP A 298 28.99 14.69 10.29
N ARG A 299 29.73 15.65 9.75
CA ARG A 299 29.49 16.25 8.44
C ARG A 299 30.81 16.66 7.82
N ILE A 300 30.87 16.59 6.51
CA ILE A 300 31.99 17.07 5.71
C ILE A 300 31.51 18.19 4.80
N ASP A 301 32.14 19.36 4.90
CA ASP A 301 31.94 20.43 3.93
C ASP A 301 33.11 20.40 2.94
N GLU A 302 32.79 20.18 1.66
CA GLU A 302 33.80 20.11 0.59
C GLU A 302 34.31 21.50 0.22
N VAL A 303 35.62 21.67 0.14
CA VAL A 303 36.28 22.96 -0.10
C VAL A 303 37.01 22.94 -1.43
N GLU A 304 36.64 23.89 -2.28
CA GLU A 304 37.19 24.04 -3.63
C GLU A 304 38.62 24.62 -3.63
N ALA A 305 39.26 24.62 -4.80
CA ALA A 305 40.64 25.10 -4.98
C ALA A 305 40.86 26.57 -4.59
N ASP A 306 39.81 27.40 -4.58
CA ASP A 306 39.87 28.79 -4.15
C ASP A 306 39.92 28.96 -2.62
N GLY A 307 39.69 27.89 -1.86
CA GLY A 307 39.66 27.85 -0.40
C GLY A 307 38.49 28.62 0.24
N ALA A 308 37.62 29.24 -0.56
CA ALA A 308 36.52 30.09 -0.10
C ALA A 308 35.15 29.48 -0.43
N THR A 309 35.05 28.80 -1.57
CA THR A 309 33.84 28.11 -1.98
C THR A 309 33.75 26.79 -1.22
N LYS A 310 32.69 26.65 -0.44
CA LYS A 310 32.41 25.47 0.39
C LYS A 310 31.05 24.90 0.04
N HIS A 311 30.99 23.59 -0.09
CA HIS A 311 29.78 22.84 -0.36
C HIS A 311 29.41 22.07 0.92
N LYS A 312 28.42 22.60 1.64
CA LYS A 312 27.96 22.00 2.90
C LYS A 312 27.40 20.61 2.64
N GLY A 313 27.99 19.59 3.26
CA GLY A 313 27.56 18.20 3.07
C GLY A 313 26.36 17.78 3.92
N PRO A 314 25.86 16.56 3.73
CA PRO A 314 24.86 15.96 4.59
C PRO A 314 25.42 15.65 5.99
N VAL A 315 24.55 15.64 7.01
CA VAL A 315 24.91 15.20 8.35
C VAL A 315 24.66 13.70 8.45
N TRP A 316 25.71 12.95 8.77
CA TRP A 316 25.66 11.52 9.03
C TRP A 316 25.78 11.23 10.51
N SER A 317 25.44 10.02 10.90
CA SER A 317 25.44 9.56 12.28
C SER A 317 25.91 8.12 12.39
N PHE A 318 26.40 7.76 13.57
CA PHE A 318 26.59 6.38 13.99
C PHE A 318 26.47 6.32 15.52
N SER A 319 26.11 5.16 16.05
CA SER A 319 25.90 4.96 17.48
C SER A 319 26.87 3.92 18.02
N ILE A 320 27.48 4.18 19.16
CA ILE A 320 28.27 3.16 19.84
C ILE A 320 27.33 2.23 20.58
N LEU A 321 27.52 0.92 20.43
CA LEU A 321 26.74 -0.09 21.16
C LEU A 321 26.66 0.22 22.65
N ASP A 322 25.46 0.12 23.21
CA ASP A 322 25.26 0.24 24.66
C ASP A 322 25.91 -0.96 25.38
N LYS A 323 26.24 -0.77 26.65
CA LYS A 323 26.77 -1.81 27.53
C LYS A 323 25.69 -2.76 28.04
N THR A 324 24.41 -2.39 27.94
CA THR A 324 23.28 -3.25 28.31
C THR A 324 23.02 -4.32 27.25
N ALA A 325 22.43 -5.43 27.67
CA ALA A 325 21.91 -6.43 26.73
C ALA A 325 20.78 -5.81 25.89
N TYR A 326 20.64 -6.26 24.65
CA TYR A 326 19.63 -5.75 23.73
C TYR A 326 19.09 -6.86 22.81
N ASP A 327 18.09 -6.54 22.01
CA ASP A 327 17.44 -7.47 21.08
C ASP A 327 17.00 -8.80 21.74
N PRO A 328 16.07 -8.73 22.71
CA PRO A 328 15.58 -9.91 23.41
C PRO A 328 14.73 -10.80 22.48
N SER A 329 14.83 -12.11 22.69
CA SER A 329 13.94 -13.12 22.13
C SER A 329 13.42 -14.00 23.27
N PRO A 330 12.10 -14.08 23.52
CA PRO A 330 11.04 -13.31 22.87
C PRO A 330 11.26 -11.81 22.99
N ARG A 331 10.82 -11.06 21.98
CA ARG A 331 10.85 -9.60 22.01
C ARG A 331 10.10 -9.08 23.23
N ASP A 332 10.50 -7.91 23.73
CA ASP A 332 9.79 -7.27 24.82
C ASP A 332 8.31 -7.05 24.46
N GLY A 333 7.42 -7.37 25.40
CA GLY A 333 5.96 -7.35 25.22
C GLY A 333 5.40 -8.48 24.36
N ALA A 334 6.19 -9.50 23.98
CA ALA A 334 5.70 -10.63 23.20
C ALA A 334 4.50 -11.30 23.88
N ARG A 335 3.49 -11.67 23.10
CA ARG A 335 2.28 -12.38 23.56
C ARG A 335 2.26 -13.77 22.94
N ALA A 336 1.47 -14.67 23.53
CA ALA A 336 1.30 -16.04 23.04
C ALA A 336 2.62 -16.84 22.95
N VAL A 337 3.56 -16.59 23.88
CA VAL A 337 4.85 -17.29 23.92
C VAL A 337 4.65 -18.71 24.44
N ASP A 338 5.30 -19.69 23.80
CA ASP A 338 5.28 -21.08 24.25
C ASP A 338 5.76 -21.21 25.71
N PRO A 339 5.03 -21.92 26.60
CA PRO A 339 5.47 -22.16 27.96
C PRO A 339 6.86 -22.82 28.10
N ASP A 340 7.35 -23.52 27.08
CA ASP A 340 8.69 -24.14 27.05
C ASP A 340 9.75 -23.27 26.34
N VAL A 341 9.54 -21.95 26.30
CA VAL A 341 10.43 -20.99 25.64
C VAL A 341 11.88 -21.01 26.15
N THR A 342 12.82 -20.76 25.24
CA THR A 342 14.21 -20.38 25.58
C THR A 342 14.40 -18.90 25.29
N LEU A 343 14.84 -18.16 26.30
CA LEU A 343 15.16 -16.74 26.19
C LEU A 343 16.56 -16.58 25.59
N SER A 344 16.77 -15.62 24.71
CA SER A 344 18.08 -15.22 24.19
C SER A 344 18.15 -13.71 23.97
N TRP A 345 19.35 -13.16 23.90
CA TRP A 345 19.57 -11.73 23.69
C TRP A 345 20.89 -11.52 22.98
N THR A 346 21.10 -10.31 22.48
CA THR A 346 22.42 -9.88 22.01
C THR A 346 23.18 -9.22 23.17
N PRO A 347 24.42 -9.68 23.48
CA PRO A 347 25.24 -9.09 24.53
C PRO A 347 25.58 -7.62 24.29
N GLY A 348 25.57 -6.82 25.36
CA GLY A 348 26.05 -5.44 25.33
C GLY A 348 27.56 -5.32 25.06
N TYR A 349 28.00 -4.10 24.74
CA TYR A 349 29.38 -3.79 24.36
C TYR A 349 30.42 -4.39 25.32
N GLY A 350 31.24 -5.30 24.79
CA GLY A 350 32.37 -5.91 25.49
C GLY A 350 32.00 -6.90 26.60
N ALA A 351 30.70 -7.22 26.77
CA ALA A 351 30.21 -8.19 27.74
C ALA A 351 30.97 -9.52 27.69
N LYS A 352 31.26 -10.06 28.89
CA LYS A 352 31.97 -11.34 29.08
C LYS A 352 31.10 -12.38 29.76
N LEU A 353 30.22 -11.96 30.65
CA LEU A 353 29.31 -12.82 31.38
C LEU A 353 27.98 -12.10 31.55
N HIS A 354 26.91 -12.87 31.62
CA HIS A 354 25.54 -12.39 31.73
C HIS A 354 24.91 -12.91 33.01
N THR A 355 24.15 -12.11 33.72
CA THR A 355 23.36 -12.55 34.87
C THR A 355 21.89 -12.33 34.58
N VAL A 356 21.13 -13.42 34.46
CA VAL A 356 19.70 -13.37 34.11
C VAL A 356 18.86 -13.39 35.38
N TYR A 357 17.91 -12.46 35.47
CA TYR A 357 16.87 -12.41 36.47
C TYR A 357 15.54 -12.68 35.77
N PHE A 358 14.72 -13.56 36.33
CA PHE A 358 13.48 -14.03 35.71
C PHE A 358 12.41 -14.25 36.79
N GLY A 359 11.17 -13.85 36.53
CA GLY A 359 10.05 -14.03 37.44
C GLY A 359 8.75 -13.45 36.87
N ASN A 360 7.68 -13.46 37.65
CA ASN A 360 6.37 -12.91 37.26
C ASN A 360 6.00 -11.60 37.98
N ASP A 361 6.97 -11.00 38.67
CA ASP A 361 6.81 -9.73 39.37
C ASP A 361 7.89 -8.74 38.91
N PHE A 362 7.44 -7.63 38.32
CA PHE A 362 8.33 -6.62 37.73
C PHE A 362 9.31 -6.07 38.77
N ASP A 363 8.83 -5.70 39.96
CA ASP A 363 9.66 -5.08 40.99
C ASP A 363 10.72 -6.04 41.52
N THR A 364 10.36 -7.31 41.70
CA THR A 364 11.30 -8.36 42.12
C THR A 364 12.40 -8.54 41.08
N VAL A 365 12.05 -8.64 39.79
CA VAL A 365 13.03 -8.78 38.70
C VAL A 365 13.87 -7.52 38.54
N SER A 366 13.27 -6.34 38.62
CA SER A 366 13.97 -5.05 38.51
C SER A 366 14.91 -4.78 39.68
N ASN A 367 14.63 -5.27 40.89
CA ASN A 367 15.47 -5.03 42.07
C ASN A 367 16.41 -6.20 42.43
N ALA A 368 16.29 -7.34 41.75
CA ALA A 368 17.15 -8.49 42.02
C ALA A 368 18.65 -8.18 41.81
N ALA A 369 19.51 -8.82 42.60
CA ALA A 369 20.97 -8.66 42.57
C ALA A 369 21.67 -9.98 42.94
N GLY A 370 22.93 -10.14 42.52
CA GLY A 370 23.77 -11.27 42.94
C GLY A 370 23.40 -12.64 42.35
N GLY A 371 22.90 -12.68 41.11
CA GLY A 371 22.62 -13.93 40.39
C GLY A 371 23.91 -14.64 39.93
N LEU A 372 23.75 -15.84 39.38
CA LEU A 372 24.88 -16.60 38.85
C LEU A 372 25.25 -16.11 37.45
N PRO A 373 26.51 -15.73 37.19
CA PRO A 373 26.94 -15.33 35.86
C PRO A 373 27.07 -16.56 34.95
N GLN A 374 26.66 -16.41 33.69
CA GLN A 374 26.79 -17.40 32.64
C GLN A 374 27.48 -16.83 31.40
N GLY A 375 28.12 -17.68 30.61
CA GLY A 375 28.86 -17.27 29.40
C GLY A 375 28.09 -17.42 28.09
N VAL A 376 26.85 -17.91 28.13
CA VAL A 376 25.99 -18.06 26.95
C VAL A 376 24.89 -17.01 27.02
N ALA A 377 24.58 -16.38 25.89
CA ALA A 377 23.52 -15.39 25.75
C ALA A 377 22.13 -16.05 25.57
N ALA A 378 21.83 -17.04 26.40
CA ALA A 378 20.56 -17.76 26.41
C ALA A 378 20.20 -18.25 27.82
N PHE A 379 18.90 -18.41 28.09
CA PHE A 379 18.37 -18.86 29.37
C PHE A 379 17.07 -19.63 29.19
N THR A 380 16.98 -20.84 29.75
CA THR A 380 15.76 -21.65 29.73
C THR A 380 15.15 -21.67 31.14
N PRO A 381 14.00 -21.01 31.38
CA PRO A 381 13.36 -20.96 32.70
C PRO A 381 12.71 -22.29 33.12
N GLY A 382 12.57 -23.25 32.21
CA GLY A 382 11.72 -24.44 32.36
C GLY A 382 10.28 -24.14 31.95
N THR A 383 9.39 -25.15 32.02
CA THR A 383 7.99 -25.01 31.63
C THR A 383 7.27 -23.99 32.51
N LEU A 384 6.73 -22.95 31.87
CA LEU A 384 6.01 -21.84 32.49
C LEU A 384 4.52 -22.13 32.64
N GLU A 385 3.84 -21.34 33.46
CA GLU A 385 2.37 -21.36 33.52
C GLU A 385 1.82 -20.65 32.28
N LYS A 386 0.74 -21.20 31.71
CA LYS A 386 -0.02 -20.54 30.65
C LYS A 386 -0.70 -19.28 31.19
N ASP A 387 -1.01 -18.38 30.27
CA ASP A 387 -1.70 -17.11 30.52
C ASP A 387 -1.07 -16.22 31.61
N ASN A 388 0.27 -16.22 31.71
CA ASN A 388 0.98 -15.50 32.74
C ASN A 388 2.03 -14.55 32.13
N ILE A 389 2.24 -13.40 32.75
CA ILE A 389 3.25 -12.42 32.33
C ILE A 389 4.54 -12.71 33.10
N TYR A 390 5.63 -12.88 32.37
CA TYR A 390 6.96 -13.03 32.92
C TYR A 390 7.82 -11.84 32.56
N TYR A 391 8.58 -11.37 33.54
CA TYR A 391 9.57 -10.32 33.43
C TYR A 391 10.96 -10.93 33.53
N TRP A 392 11.88 -10.38 32.76
CA TRP A 392 13.27 -10.80 32.79
C TRP A 392 14.22 -9.67 32.47
N ARG A 393 15.43 -9.76 33.02
CA ARG A 393 16.45 -8.74 32.92
C ARG A 393 17.81 -9.41 32.80
N VAL A 394 18.68 -8.86 31.97
CA VAL A 394 20.05 -9.35 31.83
C VAL A 394 21.04 -8.28 32.28
N ASP A 395 21.79 -8.57 33.32
CA ASP A 395 22.91 -7.72 33.74
C ASP A 395 24.20 -8.19 33.05
N GLU A 396 24.86 -7.26 32.37
CA GLU A 396 26.04 -7.51 31.57
C GLU A 396 27.32 -7.21 32.36
N PHE A 397 28.21 -8.20 32.48
CA PHE A 397 29.50 -8.03 33.13
C PHE A 397 30.60 -7.81 32.11
N ASN A 398 31.23 -6.64 32.18
CA ASN A 398 32.44 -6.27 31.45
C ASN A 398 33.45 -5.70 32.45
N PRO A 399 34.55 -6.42 32.79
CA PRO A 399 35.46 -6.02 33.86
C PRO A 399 35.92 -4.55 33.77
N PRO A 400 35.85 -3.78 34.87
CA PRO A 400 35.53 -4.20 36.24
C PRO A 400 34.05 -4.06 36.64
N GLU A 401 33.14 -3.72 35.73
CA GLU A 401 31.76 -3.33 36.04
C GLU A 401 30.72 -4.39 35.64
N THR A 402 29.61 -4.41 36.38
CA THR A 402 28.36 -5.05 35.96
C THR A 402 27.36 -3.95 35.67
N VAL A 403 26.83 -3.93 34.46
CA VAL A 403 25.83 -2.97 34.01
C VAL A 403 24.47 -3.63 34.14
N LYS A 404 23.57 -2.97 34.88
CA LYS A 404 22.19 -3.42 35.02
C LYS A 404 21.45 -3.21 33.69
N GLY A 405 20.84 -4.26 33.15
CA GLY A 405 20.06 -4.16 31.91
C GLY A 405 18.63 -3.68 32.13
N ASP A 406 17.92 -3.51 31.01
CA ASP A 406 16.49 -3.22 31.00
C ASP A 406 15.66 -4.45 31.33
N VAL A 407 14.47 -4.22 31.89
CA VAL A 407 13.52 -5.29 32.21
C VAL A 407 12.60 -5.48 31.01
N TRP A 408 12.67 -6.64 30.40
CA TRP A 408 11.77 -7.08 29.34
C TRP A 408 10.65 -7.95 29.90
N SER A 409 9.60 -8.13 29.12
CA SER A 409 8.43 -8.92 29.48
C SER A 409 7.91 -9.75 28.31
N PHE A 410 7.21 -10.83 28.62
CA PHE A 410 6.36 -11.53 27.66
C PHE A 410 5.19 -12.22 28.39
N ARG A 411 4.13 -12.54 27.65
CA ARG A 411 2.99 -13.33 28.13
C ARG A 411 2.98 -14.70 27.45
N THR A 412 2.87 -15.76 28.24
CA THR A 412 2.74 -17.12 27.73
C THR A 412 1.40 -17.31 27.01
N LEU A 413 1.30 -18.37 26.20
CA LEU A 413 0.07 -18.80 25.53
C LEU A 413 -1.13 -18.80 26.49
N PRO A 414 -2.28 -18.22 26.11
CA PRO A 414 -3.47 -18.24 26.94
C PRO A 414 -3.96 -19.67 27.17
N ASP A 415 -4.71 -19.88 28.26
CA ASP A 415 -5.46 -21.11 28.45
C ASP A 415 -6.79 -21.01 27.69
N ILE A 416 -6.89 -21.72 26.56
CA ILE A 416 -8.02 -21.62 25.64
C ILE A 416 -8.99 -22.76 25.97
N VAL A 417 -10.13 -22.40 26.55
CA VAL A 417 -11.17 -23.35 26.93
C VAL A 417 -12.14 -23.55 25.76
N ILE A 418 -12.56 -24.79 25.54
CA ILE A 418 -13.61 -25.10 24.55
C ILE A 418 -14.93 -24.46 25.00
N THR A 419 -15.38 -23.44 24.25
CA THR A 419 -16.64 -22.71 24.50
C THR A 419 -17.76 -23.14 23.55
N ASP A 420 -17.45 -23.53 22.31
CA ASP A 420 -18.35 -24.21 21.38
C ASP A 420 -17.73 -25.55 20.96
N PRO A 421 -18.31 -26.71 21.37
CA PRO A 421 -17.78 -28.03 20.99
C PRO A 421 -17.90 -28.35 19.50
N ASN A 422 -18.56 -27.51 18.70
CA ASN A 422 -18.61 -27.67 17.25
C ASN A 422 -17.57 -26.81 16.54
N LEU A 423 -17.00 -25.79 17.16
CA LEU A 423 -15.87 -25.03 16.60
C LEU A 423 -14.61 -25.85 16.92
N ILE A 424 -14.06 -26.53 15.92
CA ILE A 424 -12.91 -27.43 16.10
C ILE A 424 -11.59 -26.81 15.62
N GLY A 425 -11.65 -25.64 14.98
CA GLY A 425 -10.49 -24.85 14.62
C GLY A 425 -10.88 -23.38 14.49
N TRP A 426 -10.13 -22.50 15.15
CA TRP A 426 -10.28 -21.05 15.02
C TRP A 426 -8.90 -20.39 14.97
N TRP A 427 -8.41 -20.16 13.76
CA TRP A 427 -7.15 -19.46 13.55
C TRP A 427 -7.47 -17.99 13.30
N LYS A 428 -7.32 -17.18 14.35
CA LYS A 428 -7.50 -15.72 14.28
C LYS A 428 -6.44 -15.00 13.45
N LEU A 429 -5.30 -15.65 13.18
CA LEU A 429 -4.20 -15.11 12.37
C LEU A 429 -3.54 -13.82 12.91
N ASP A 430 -3.86 -13.43 14.14
CA ASP A 430 -3.28 -12.27 14.84
C ASP A 430 -1.80 -12.40 15.23
N ASN A 431 -1.25 -13.61 15.25
CA ASN A 431 0.13 -13.88 15.63
C ASN A 431 0.65 -15.20 15.03
N ILE A 432 1.97 -15.26 14.87
CA ILE A 432 2.72 -16.46 14.52
C ILE A 432 3.85 -16.60 15.54
N SER A 433 4.04 -17.81 16.09
CA SER A 433 5.17 -18.14 16.94
C SER A 433 6.03 -19.21 16.28
N GLY A 434 7.13 -18.80 15.63
CA GLY A 434 7.93 -19.70 14.80
C GLY A 434 7.17 -20.06 13.53
N ASP A 435 6.87 -21.34 13.32
CA ASP A 435 6.00 -21.81 12.24
C ASP A 435 4.57 -22.10 12.69
N LYS A 436 4.23 -21.86 13.97
CA LYS A 436 2.93 -22.18 14.57
C LYS A 436 1.93 -21.03 14.46
N VAL A 437 0.72 -21.36 14.04
CA VAL A 437 -0.49 -20.53 14.06
C VAL A 437 -1.44 -21.07 15.13
N LEU A 438 -1.75 -20.28 16.16
CA LEU A 438 -2.51 -20.75 17.33
C LEU A 438 -3.99 -21.04 16.99
N ASP A 439 -4.52 -22.15 17.50
CA ASP A 439 -5.95 -22.48 17.46
C ASP A 439 -6.69 -21.97 18.70
N TRP A 440 -7.64 -21.06 18.49
CA TRP A 440 -8.47 -20.42 19.52
C TRP A 440 -9.77 -21.18 19.84
N SER A 441 -10.00 -22.34 19.24
CA SER A 441 -11.17 -23.18 19.52
C SER A 441 -11.09 -23.91 20.87
N GLY A 442 -9.86 -24.11 21.37
CA GLY A 442 -9.56 -24.91 22.56
C GLY A 442 -9.31 -26.40 22.28
N TYR A 443 -9.40 -26.84 21.03
CA TYR A 443 -9.06 -28.22 20.63
C TYR A 443 -7.55 -28.44 20.44
N GLY A 444 -6.78 -27.35 20.26
CA GLY A 444 -5.33 -27.43 20.12
C GLY A 444 -4.91 -27.86 18.71
N ASN A 445 -5.78 -27.63 17.73
CA ASN A 445 -5.52 -27.86 16.31
C ASN A 445 -4.68 -26.73 15.71
N ASP A 446 -3.56 -26.41 16.37
CA ASP A 446 -2.64 -25.37 15.95
C ASP A 446 -2.22 -25.60 14.48
N GLY A 447 -2.32 -24.55 13.67
CA GLY A 447 -1.85 -24.56 12.29
C GLY A 447 -0.32 -24.50 12.22
N LYS A 448 0.22 -24.95 11.10
CA LYS A 448 1.64 -24.88 10.79
C LYS A 448 1.85 -24.20 9.45
N THR A 449 2.54 -23.08 9.45
CA THR A 449 2.89 -22.35 8.22
C THR A 449 3.81 -23.18 7.32
N GLY A 450 3.56 -23.10 6.02
CA GLY A 450 4.50 -23.44 4.96
C GLY A 450 4.85 -22.18 4.17
N GLY A 451 6.09 -22.09 3.70
CA GLY A 451 6.62 -20.83 3.18
C GLY A 451 7.03 -19.88 4.31
N ASN A 452 6.83 -18.58 4.11
CA ASN A 452 7.12 -17.50 5.04
C ASN A 452 5.99 -16.43 5.01
N PRO A 453 4.74 -16.78 5.37
CA PRO A 453 3.63 -15.83 5.40
C PRO A 453 3.93 -14.65 6.34
N GLN A 454 3.55 -13.45 5.92
CA GLN A 454 3.80 -12.23 6.68
C GLN A 454 2.57 -11.79 7.46
N LEU A 455 2.76 -11.39 8.73
CA LEU A 455 1.71 -10.74 9.51
C LEU A 455 1.47 -9.32 8.98
N VAL A 456 0.22 -9.04 8.61
CA VAL A 456 -0.22 -7.74 8.09
C VAL A 456 -1.49 -7.29 8.82
N GLU A 457 -1.98 -6.10 8.50
CA GLU A 457 -3.29 -5.66 8.99
C GLU A 457 -4.41 -6.54 8.40
N GLY A 458 -5.21 -7.13 9.29
CA GLY A 458 -6.30 -8.04 8.94
C GLY A 458 -7.63 -7.31 8.75
N PHE A 459 -8.70 -8.09 8.59
CA PHE A 459 -10.06 -7.61 8.71
C PHE A 459 -10.41 -7.31 10.19
N VAL A 460 -10.03 -8.21 11.09
CA VAL A 460 -10.11 -8.06 12.55
C VAL A 460 -8.71 -8.25 13.12
N GLY A 461 -8.12 -7.18 13.65
CA GLY A 461 -6.77 -7.26 14.21
C GLY A 461 -5.71 -7.42 13.13
N SER A 462 -4.96 -8.52 13.15
CA SER A 462 -3.91 -8.82 12.16
C SER A 462 -4.30 -10.07 11.35
N GLY A 463 -3.91 -10.12 10.08
CA GLY A 463 -4.09 -11.28 9.20
C GLY A 463 -2.76 -11.75 8.63
N LEU A 464 -2.80 -12.74 7.76
CA LEU A 464 -1.62 -13.22 7.02
C LEU A 464 -1.69 -12.85 5.54
N ASP A 465 -0.58 -12.36 5.01
CA ASP A 465 -0.32 -12.27 3.58
C ASP A 465 0.24 -13.61 3.09
N LEU A 466 -0.50 -14.27 2.21
CA LEU A 466 -0.06 -15.48 1.51
C LEU A 466 0.41 -15.08 0.11
N ASP A 467 1.70 -15.21 -0.17
CA ASP A 467 2.32 -14.63 -1.37
C ASP A 467 2.12 -15.47 -2.66
N GLY A 468 1.27 -16.49 -2.63
CA GLY A 468 1.12 -17.47 -3.72
C GLY A 468 2.13 -18.63 -3.65
N SER A 469 2.94 -18.71 -2.59
CA SER A 469 3.74 -19.87 -2.21
C SER A 469 3.60 -20.26 -0.73
N ASP A 470 2.96 -19.40 0.04
CA ASP A 470 2.68 -19.57 1.47
C ASP A 470 1.33 -20.26 1.72
N TYR A 471 1.24 -20.96 2.86
CA TYR A 471 0.02 -21.66 3.29
C TYR A 471 0.06 -22.00 4.77
N ILE A 472 -1.04 -22.56 5.30
CA ILE A 472 -1.14 -23.07 6.67
C ILE A 472 -1.67 -24.50 6.60
N ALA A 473 -0.84 -25.48 7.01
CA ALA A 473 -1.30 -26.85 7.23
C ALA A 473 -2.05 -26.94 8.56
N ILE A 474 -3.24 -27.54 8.53
CA ILE A 474 -4.16 -27.67 9.67
C ILE A 474 -4.58 -29.15 9.87
N ASP A 475 -3.70 -30.09 9.52
CA ASP A 475 -3.93 -31.54 9.55
C ASP A 475 -4.50 -32.06 10.88
N GLY A 476 -4.24 -31.37 12.00
CA GLY A 476 -4.74 -31.75 13.34
C GLY A 476 -6.27 -31.88 13.41
N VAL A 477 -7.02 -31.12 12.59
CA VAL A 477 -8.50 -31.16 12.60
C VAL A 477 -9.07 -32.54 12.27
N VAL A 478 -8.31 -33.41 11.58
CA VAL A 478 -8.75 -34.76 11.21
C VAL A 478 -9.24 -35.56 12.42
N ASP A 479 -8.61 -35.39 13.58
CA ASP A 479 -8.93 -36.15 14.79
C ASP A 479 -10.25 -35.71 15.45
N ASP A 480 -10.73 -34.49 15.15
CA ASP A 480 -11.92 -33.88 15.78
C ASP A 480 -13.15 -33.80 14.87
N ILE A 481 -13.01 -34.11 13.57
CA ILE A 481 -14.15 -34.21 12.64
C ILE A 481 -14.98 -35.46 12.99
N THR A 482 -16.14 -35.24 13.61
CA THR A 482 -17.06 -36.32 14.01
C THR A 482 -18.43 -36.27 13.31
N SER A 483 -18.63 -35.31 12.41
CA SER A 483 -19.84 -35.09 11.63
C SER A 483 -19.54 -35.07 10.13
N THR A 484 -20.50 -35.49 9.31
CA THR A 484 -20.44 -35.26 7.85
C THR A 484 -20.93 -33.86 7.46
N ASN A 485 -21.57 -33.14 8.39
CA ASN A 485 -21.91 -31.73 8.24
C ASN A 485 -20.77 -30.88 8.77
N ILE A 486 -20.27 -29.97 7.95
CA ILE A 486 -19.16 -29.09 8.28
C ILE A 486 -19.45 -27.66 7.81
N THR A 487 -18.75 -26.69 8.39
CA THR A 487 -18.69 -25.32 7.88
C THR A 487 -17.24 -24.83 7.90
N LEU A 488 -16.78 -24.28 6.79
CA LEU A 488 -15.47 -23.65 6.64
C LEU A 488 -15.71 -22.17 6.38
N SER A 489 -15.04 -21.28 7.11
CA SER A 489 -15.19 -19.84 6.96
C SER A 489 -13.85 -19.14 7.04
N ILE A 490 -13.63 -18.10 6.24
CA ILE A 490 -12.40 -17.30 6.24
C ILE A 490 -12.67 -15.92 5.64
N TRP A 491 -12.03 -14.88 6.17
CA TRP A 491 -11.97 -13.57 5.54
C TRP A 491 -10.83 -13.55 4.53
N ILE A 492 -11.09 -13.02 3.34
CA ILE A 492 -10.12 -12.97 2.25
C ILE A 492 -10.05 -11.57 1.63
N LYS A 493 -8.89 -11.18 1.11
CA LYS A 493 -8.69 -10.00 0.26
C LYS A 493 -7.66 -10.30 -0.81
N SER A 494 -8.08 -10.38 -2.08
CA SER A 494 -7.22 -10.75 -3.20
C SER A 494 -7.61 -10.06 -4.50
N THR A 495 -6.72 -10.10 -5.48
CA THR A 495 -6.96 -9.74 -6.88
C THR A 495 -6.62 -10.92 -7.83
N GLN A 496 -6.40 -12.12 -7.27
CA GLN A 496 -6.01 -13.31 -7.99
C GLN A 496 -7.13 -13.78 -8.92
N THR A 497 -6.78 -14.01 -10.19
CA THR A 497 -7.71 -14.54 -11.20
C THR A 497 -7.46 -16.01 -11.55
N SER A 498 -6.29 -16.56 -11.23
CA SER A 498 -6.06 -18.01 -11.29
C SER A 498 -6.82 -18.72 -10.17
N GLN A 499 -6.87 -20.05 -10.20
CA GLN A 499 -7.34 -20.81 -9.04
C GLN A 499 -6.43 -20.55 -7.83
N GLY A 500 -7.04 -20.35 -6.66
CA GLY A 500 -6.38 -20.22 -5.37
C GLY A 500 -7.25 -20.81 -4.26
N ASP A 501 -6.74 -21.86 -3.59
CA ASP A 501 -7.48 -22.61 -2.59
C ASP A 501 -7.53 -21.92 -1.23
N LEU A 502 -8.75 -21.72 -0.72
CA LEU A 502 -8.99 -21.17 0.62
C LEU A 502 -8.92 -22.26 1.68
N PHE A 503 -9.57 -23.40 1.42
CA PHE A 503 -9.45 -24.62 2.21
C PHE A 503 -9.39 -25.83 1.29
N ALA A 504 -8.46 -26.74 1.54
CA ALA A 504 -8.37 -28.01 0.83
C ALA A 504 -8.31 -29.18 1.80
N ALA A 505 -8.87 -30.30 1.35
CA ALA A 505 -8.87 -31.60 2.01
C ALA A 505 -8.36 -32.64 1.02
N ASN A 506 -7.18 -33.19 1.27
CA ASN A 506 -6.53 -34.16 0.39
C ASN A 506 -6.32 -35.50 1.10
N ASP A 507 -6.48 -36.59 0.37
CA ASP A 507 -6.16 -37.93 0.86
C ASP A 507 -4.69 -38.30 0.56
N SER A 508 -4.25 -39.43 1.11
CA SER A 508 -2.87 -39.92 0.92
C SER A 508 -2.56 -40.49 -0.49
N ALA A 509 -3.57 -40.57 -1.36
CA ALA A 509 -3.54 -41.14 -2.70
C ALA A 509 -3.91 -40.12 -3.80
N SER A 510 -3.73 -38.82 -3.51
CA SER A 510 -3.92 -37.72 -4.45
C SER A 510 -5.39 -37.47 -4.81
N GLY A 511 -6.32 -37.92 -3.95
CA GLY A 511 -7.70 -37.50 -4.02
C GLY A 511 -7.89 -36.12 -3.42
N HIS A 512 -8.83 -35.37 -4.00
CA HIS A 512 -9.24 -34.04 -3.55
C HIS A 512 -10.70 -34.06 -3.05
N PRO A 513 -11.04 -34.73 -1.93
CA PRO A 513 -12.41 -34.79 -1.43
C PRO A 513 -13.10 -33.44 -1.21
N LEU A 514 -12.36 -32.36 -1.00
CA LEU A 514 -12.91 -31.01 -0.94
C LEU A 514 -11.83 -29.96 -1.26
N GLU A 515 -12.13 -29.08 -2.21
CA GLU A 515 -11.43 -27.82 -2.46
C GLU A 515 -12.48 -26.71 -2.39
N PHE A 516 -12.23 -25.68 -1.59
CA PHE A 516 -13.01 -24.46 -1.54
C PHE A 516 -12.10 -23.29 -1.91
N TYR A 517 -12.37 -22.64 -3.04
CA TYR A 517 -11.41 -21.79 -3.73
C TYR A 517 -12.03 -20.55 -4.36
N ILE A 518 -11.18 -19.69 -4.91
CA ILE A 518 -11.52 -18.68 -5.91
C ILE A 518 -10.92 -19.05 -7.27
N GLU A 519 -11.65 -18.84 -8.37
CA GLU A 519 -11.13 -18.96 -9.74
C GLU A 519 -11.79 -17.91 -10.63
N GLY A 520 -11.01 -17.23 -11.47
CA GLY A 520 -11.49 -16.05 -12.21
C GLY A 520 -11.91 -14.90 -11.28
N GLY A 521 -11.52 -14.94 -10.01
CA GLY A 521 -11.96 -14.04 -8.95
C GLY A 521 -13.34 -14.36 -8.35
N TYR A 522 -13.95 -15.50 -8.69
CA TYR A 522 -15.27 -15.92 -8.21
C TYR A 522 -15.18 -17.13 -7.27
N PRO A 523 -16.09 -17.24 -6.28
CA PRO A 523 -16.20 -18.42 -5.44
C PRO A 523 -16.43 -19.72 -6.22
N GLY A 524 -15.75 -20.79 -5.82
CA GLY A 524 -15.93 -22.13 -6.37
C GLY A 524 -15.70 -23.26 -5.36
N ARG A 525 -16.13 -24.47 -5.73
CA ARG A 525 -15.96 -25.67 -4.91
C ARG A 525 -15.80 -26.92 -5.76
N TYR A 526 -14.87 -27.80 -5.39
CA TYR A 526 -14.61 -29.09 -6.04
C TYR A 526 -14.51 -30.25 -5.02
N ASP A 527 -14.79 -31.49 -5.43
CA ASP A 527 -14.70 -32.70 -4.58
C ASP A 527 -14.19 -33.96 -5.30
N GLY A 528 -13.40 -33.80 -6.35
CA GLY A 528 -12.88 -34.94 -7.11
C GLY A 528 -13.84 -35.46 -8.19
N GLY A 529 -15.12 -35.05 -8.17
CA GLY A 529 -16.13 -35.53 -9.13
C GLY A 529 -17.00 -34.43 -9.73
N ASP A 530 -17.42 -33.46 -8.92
CA ASP A 530 -18.28 -32.35 -9.33
C ASP A 530 -17.62 -31.00 -9.06
N THR A 531 -17.87 -30.02 -9.92
CA THR A 531 -17.40 -28.65 -9.73
C THR A 531 -18.55 -27.66 -9.74
N THR A 532 -18.55 -26.76 -8.76
CA THR A 532 -19.51 -25.66 -8.63
C THR A 532 -18.76 -24.35 -8.83
N TYR A 533 -19.21 -23.56 -9.81
CA TYR A 533 -18.67 -22.23 -10.11
C TYR A 533 -19.76 -21.17 -9.96
N THR A 534 -19.42 -20.06 -9.32
CA THR A 534 -20.26 -18.86 -9.34
C THR A 534 -19.79 -17.89 -10.43
N THR A 535 -20.66 -16.94 -10.79
CA THR A 535 -20.34 -15.84 -11.72
C THR A 535 -20.58 -14.46 -11.10
N ALA A 536 -21.01 -14.43 -9.84
CA ALA A 536 -21.21 -13.25 -9.02
C ALA A 536 -21.38 -13.68 -7.54
N PRO A 537 -20.99 -12.82 -6.58
CA PRO A 537 -20.21 -11.59 -6.76
C PRO A 537 -18.74 -11.90 -7.11
N LEU A 538 -18.05 -10.94 -7.71
CA LEU A 538 -16.58 -10.97 -7.82
C LEU A 538 -16.02 -10.71 -6.42
N VAL A 539 -15.19 -11.62 -5.89
CA VAL A 539 -14.61 -11.50 -4.52
C VAL A 539 -13.12 -11.22 -4.55
N ALA A 540 -12.46 -11.38 -5.70
CA ALA A 540 -11.08 -10.95 -5.89
C ALA A 540 -11.02 -9.54 -6.51
N ASP A 541 -11.72 -8.59 -5.88
CA ASP A 541 -11.82 -7.19 -6.28
C ASP A 541 -10.90 -6.26 -5.46
N GLY A 542 -10.05 -6.86 -4.62
CA GLY A 542 -9.17 -6.13 -3.70
C GLY A 542 -9.87 -5.62 -2.45
N GLN A 543 -11.09 -6.05 -2.12
CA GLN A 543 -11.79 -5.79 -0.86
C GLN A 543 -11.84 -7.03 0.05
N TRP A 544 -12.15 -6.81 1.33
CA TRP A 544 -12.34 -7.89 2.28
C TRP A 544 -13.71 -8.53 2.09
N HIS A 545 -13.75 -9.85 1.90
CA HIS A 545 -14.97 -10.65 1.84
C HIS A 545 -14.88 -11.83 2.78
N MET A 546 -15.99 -12.17 3.45
CA MET A 546 -16.09 -13.42 4.19
C MET A 546 -16.61 -14.53 3.28
N MET A 547 -15.78 -15.55 3.08
CA MET A 547 -16.09 -16.74 2.31
C MET A 547 -16.50 -17.86 3.26
N THR A 548 -17.69 -18.45 3.06
CA THR A 548 -18.16 -19.57 3.88
C THR A 548 -18.73 -20.69 3.04
N TYR A 549 -18.23 -21.91 3.24
CA TYR A 549 -18.82 -23.13 2.70
C TYR A 549 -19.51 -23.92 3.81
N VAL A 550 -20.78 -24.27 3.61
CA VAL A 550 -21.59 -25.08 4.52
C VAL A 550 -22.00 -26.38 3.83
N ARG A 551 -21.68 -27.52 4.45
CA ARG A 551 -22.26 -28.81 4.08
C ARG A 551 -23.36 -29.20 5.06
N SER A 552 -24.58 -29.37 4.56
CA SER A 552 -25.73 -29.88 5.30
C SER A 552 -26.33 -31.11 4.63
N GLY A 553 -26.03 -32.28 5.18
CA GLY A 553 -26.36 -33.58 4.63
C GLY A 553 -25.68 -33.80 3.28
N SER A 554 -26.48 -33.94 2.24
CA SER A 554 -26.01 -34.15 0.86
C SER A 554 -25.96 -32.86 0.03
N ARG A 555 -26.07 -31.69 0.66
CA ARG A 555 -26.08 -30.38 -0.01
C ARG A 555 -24.95 -29.50 0.50
N GLY A 556 -24.30 -28.80 -0.42
CA GLY A 556 -23.38 -27.72 -0.14
C GLY A 556 -24.02 -26.36 -0.40
N TYR A 557 -23.53 -25.35 0.28
CA TYR A 557 -23.95 -23.96 0.17
C TYR A 557 -22.70 -23.08 0.28
N ILE A 558 -22.57 -22.12 -0.64
CA ILE A 558 -21.53 -21.10 -0.59
C ILE A 558 -22.20 -19.79 -0.20
N TYR A 559 -21.63 -19.13 0.79
CA TYR A 559 -22.00 -17.79 1.22
C TYR A 559 -20.83 -16.83 0.99
N VAL A 560 -21.16 -15.62 0.56
CA VAL A 560 -20.25 -14.48 0.52
C VAL A 560 -20.90 -13.37 1.35
N ASP A 561 -20.17 -12.82 2.31
CA ASP A 561 -20.64 -11.75 3.19
C ASP A 561 -22.00 -12.04 3.85
N GLY A 562 -22.19 -13.30 4.26
CA GLY A 562 -23.41 -13.78 4.91
C GLY A 562 -24.60 -14.03 3.98
N VAL A 563 -24.45 -13.77 2.67
CA VAL A 563 -25.47 -14.00 1.64
C VAL A 563 -25.17 -15.29 0.89
N GLN A 564 -26.16 -16.17 0.74
CA GLN A 564 -25.99 -17.41 -0.02
C GLN A 564 -25.89 -17.12 -1.52
N VAL A 565 -24.78 -17.49 -2.15
CA VAL A 565 -24.51 -17.24 -3.58
C VAL A 565 -24.61 -18.51 -4.43
N ALA A 566 -24.44 -19.70 -3.84
CA ALA A 566 -24.52 -20.97 -4.56
C ALA A 566 -25.07 -22.11 -3.69
N THR A 567 -25.52 -23.16 -4.36
CA THR A 567 -25.84 -24.45 -3.74
C THR A 567 -25.58 -25.59 -4.72
N ASP A 568 -25.12 -26.73 -4.20
CA ASP A 568 -24.78 -27.90 -4.99
C ASP A 568 -25.07 -29.22 -4.24
N SER A 569 -24.68 -30.33 -4.85
CA SER A 569 -24.60 -31.63 -4.20
C SER A 569 -23.25 -31.80 -3.49
N ALA A 570 -23.31 -32.19 -2.22
CA ALA A 570 -22.12 -32.45 -1.40
C ALA A 570 -22.14 -33.90 -0.87
N SER A 571 -21.76 -34.85 -1.73
CA SER A 571 -21.73 -36.30 -1.40
C SER A 571 -20.34 -36.87 -1.13
N PHE A 572 -19.31 -36.04 -1.06
CA PHE A 572 -17.93 -36.47 -0.80
C PHE A 572 -17.70 -37.07 0.59
N ASP A 573 -16.69 -37.93 0.70
CA ASP A 573 -16.32 -38.64 1.91
C ASP A 573 -15.02 -38.08 2.48
N LEU A 574 -15.06 -37.60 3.72
CA LEU A 574 -13.90 -37.05 4.42
C LEU A 574 -13.12 -38.14 5.19
N SER A 575 -13.61 -39.38 5.25
CA SER A 575 -13.00 -40.45 6.07
C SER A 575 -11.59 -40.88 5.62
N SER A 576 -11.22 -40.53 4.38
CA SER A 576 -9.91 -40.82 3.79
C SER A 576 -8.94 -39.64 3.84
N VAL A 577 -9.41 -38.44 4.21
CA VAL A 577 -8.62 -37.22 4.24
C VAL A 577 -7.61 -37.30 5.36
N THR A 578 -6.36 -37.00 5.04
CA THR A 578 -5.25 -36.95 6.01
C THR A 578 -4.51 -35.63 5.99
N ARG A 579 -4.80 -34.76 5.02
CA ARG A 579 -4.22 -33.44 4.90
C ARG A 579 -5.31 -32.39 4.80
N TRP A 580 -5.17 -31.33 5.59
CA TRP A 580 -5.99 -30.15 5.49
C TRP A 580 -5.10 -28.91 5.46
N SER A 581 -5.50 -27.94 4.65
CA SER A 581 -4.77 -26.68 4.52
C SER A 581 -5.71 -25.50 4.38
N ILE A 582 -5.16 -24.34 4.72
CA ILE A 582 -5.61 -23.03 4.28
C ILE A 582 -4.57 -22.52 3.27
N GLY A 583 -5.00 -22.05 2.11
CA GLY A 583 -4.13 -21.35 1.15
C GLY A 583 -3.46 -22.18 0.05
N GLN A 584 -3.66 -23.50 0.02
CA GLN A 584 -3.17 -24.38 -1.07
C GLN A 584 -3.89 -25.72 -1.06
N GLU A 585 -3.64 -26.52 -2.09
CA GLU A 585 -4.02 -27.93 -2.18
C GLU A 585 -2.82 -28.83 -2.56
N TRP A 586 -2.98 -30.17 -2.57
CA TRP A 586 -1.88 -31.10 -2.86
C TRP A 586 -2.15 -31.99 -4.09
N ASP A 587 -1.35 -31.77 -5.13
CA ASP A 587 -1.14 -32.71 -6.23
C ASP A 587 -0.08 -33.76 -5.84
N ASP A 588 -0.54 -34.96 -5.47
CA ASP A 588 0.27 -36.04 -4.89
C ASP A 588 1.00 -35.64 -3.58
N SER A 589 2.20 -35.10 -3.73
CA SER A 589 3.09 -34.67 -2.64
C SER A 589 3.62 -33.26 -2.88
N THR A 590 3.14 -32.59 -3.92
CA THR A 590 3.53 -31.24 -4.30
C THR A 590 2.38 -30.31 -3.97
N ALA A 591 2.65 -29.24 -3.23
CA ALA A 591 1.70 -28.18 -3.02
C ALA A 591 1.41 -27.45 -4.34
N SER A 592 0.14 -27.14 -4.60
CA SER A 592 -0.35 -26.50 -5.83
C SER A 592 -1.56 -25.60 -5.53
N ASN A 593 -2.04 -24.89 -6.56
CA ASN A 593 -3.20 -23.99 -6.51
C ASN A 593 -3.19 -23.02 -5.32
N PHE A 594 -2.01 -22.46 -5.06
CA PHE A 594 -1.81 -21.53 -3.96
C PHE A 594 -2.72 -20.31 -4.10
N TYR A 595 -3.35 -19.95 -2.99
CA TYR A 595 -4.00 -18.67 -2.84
C TYR A 595 -2.95 -17.57 -2.71
N ALA A 596 -3.17 -16.47 -3.43
CA ALA A 596 -2.36 -15.26 -3.33
C ALA A 596 -3.23 -14.10 -2.84
N GLY A 597 -2.97 -13.61 -1.63
CA GLY A 597 -3.73 -12.53 -1.01
C GLY A 597 -3.73 -12.59 0.52
N LEU A 598 -4.51 -11.70 1.14
CA LEU A 598 -4.62 -11.64 2.58
C LEU A 598 -5.73 -12.56 3.09
N VAL A 599 -5.47 -13.24 4.20
CA VAL A 599 -6.44 -14.07 4.91
C VAL A 599 -6.54 -13.70 6.38
N ASP A 600 -7.73 -13.85 6.95
CA ASP A 600 -7.99 -13.54 8.36
C ASP A 600 -9.11 -14.42 8.94
N ASP A 601 -9.10 -14.62 10.27
CA ASP A 601 -10.19 -15.18 11.08
C ASP A 601 -10.81 -16.47 10.51
N ALA A 602 -9.94 -17.44 10.19
CA ALA A 602 -10.29 -18.74 9.62
C ALA A 602 -10.93 -19.67 10.67
N ARG A 603 -12.04 -20.31 10.32
CA ARG A 603 -12.82 -21.18 11.22
C ARG A 603 -13.24 -22.48 10.56
N PHE A 604 -13.20 -23.55 11.35
CA PHE A 604 -13.71 -24.88 10.99
C PHE A 604 -14.73 -25.33 12.04
N TYR A 605 -15.99 -25.47 11.62
CA TYR A 605 -17.03 -26.09 12.41
C TYR A 605 -17.35 -27.52 11.96
N ASN A 606 -17.53 -28.41 12.94
CA ASN A 606 -18.05 -29.75 12.79
C ASN A 606 -19.60 -29.78 12.83
N LYS A 607 -20.24 -28.71 12.32
CA LYS A 607 -21.69 -28.58 12.15
C LYS A 607 -22.00 -27.75 10.90
N ALA A 608 -23.22 -27.88 10.39
CA ALA A 608 -23.75 -26.95 9.39
C ALA A 608 -24.24 -25.68 10.10
N LEU A 609 -23.59 -24.53 9.88
CA LEU A 609 -24.09 -23.25 10.37
C LEU A 609 -25.36 -22.83 9.63
N THR A 610 -26.28 -22.23 10.37
CA THR A 610 -27.44 -21.51 9.81
C THR A 610 -27.04 -20.10 9.39
N GLN A 611 -27.81 -19.48 8.49
CA GLN A 611 -27.51 -18.10 8.06
C GLN A 611 -27.40 -17.07 9.22
N PRO A 612 -28.26 -17.12 10.27
CA PRO A 612 -28.03 -16.28 11.45
C PRO A 612 -26.69 -16.55 12.13
N GLU A 613 -26.29 -17.82 12.29
CA GLU A 613 -24.97 -18.14 12.87
C GLU A 613 -23.81 -17.68 11.97
N ILE A 614 -23.98 -17.67 10.64
CA ILE A 614 -22.99 -17.09 9.72
C ILE A 614 -22.87 -15.58 9.98
N ALA A 615 -23.98 -14.87 10.13
CA ALA A 615 -23.95 -13.44 10.47
C ALA A 615 -23.31 -13.17 11.85
N GLU A 616 -23.46 -14.09 12.80
CA GLU A 616 -22.81 -14.00 14.11
C GLU A 616 -21.29 -14.09 14.01
N ILE A 617 -20.75 -15.03 13.22
CA ILE A 617 -19.29 -15.20 13.08
C ILE A 617 -18.63 -14.08 12.25
N MET A 618 -19.39 -13.37 11.40
CA MET A 618 -18.90 -12.17 10.72
C MET A 618 -18.46 -11.06 11.68
N ARG A 619 -18.90 -11.10 12.95
CA ARG A 619 -18.49 -10.15 13.98
C ARG A 619 -17.02 -10.33 14.42
N GLY A 620 -16.34 -11.40 14.01
CA GLY A 620 -15.04 -11.76 14.55
C GLY A 620 -15.19 -12.47 15.90
N ASP A 621 -14.36 -12.11 16.89
CA ASP A 621 -14.47 -12.64 18.24
C ASP A 621 -15.72 -12.07 18.95
N PRO A 622 -16.70 -12.91 19.34
CA PRO A 622 -17.95 -12.45 19.95
C PRO A 622 -17.77 -11.79 21.32
N LEU A 623 -16.60 -11.91 21.95
CA LEU A 623 -16.28 -11.25 23.21
C LEU A 623 -15.81 -9.81 23.04
N LEU A 624 -15.54 -9.36 21.81
CA LEU A 624 -15.07 -8.01 21.53
C LEU A 624 -16.22 -7.06 21.22
N ALA A 625 -15.99 -5.78 21.49
CA ALA A 625 -16.84 -4.71 20.97
C ALA A 625 -16.86 -4.78 19.43
N TRP A 626 -18.01 -4.53 18.82
CA TRP A 626 -18.21 -4.63 17.37
C TRP A 626 -19.12 -3.52 16.85
N ASN A 627 -19.27 -3.43 15.52
CA ASN A 627 -20.11 -2.41 14.85
C ASN A 627 -19.80 -0.96 15.31
N PRO A 628 -18.56 -0.49 15.07
CA PRO A 628 -18.16 0.86 15.47
C PRO A 628 -18.96 1.93 14.72
N ARG A 629 -19.25 3.01 15.42
CA ARG A 629 -19.88 4.24 14.91
C ARG A 629 -19.02 5.42 15.39
N PRO A 630 -18.34 6.14 14.49
CA PRO A 630 -18.32 5.94 13.04
C PRO A 630 -17.74 4.58 12.62
N ALA A 631 -18.09 4.14 11.41
CA ALA A 631 -17.56 2.91 10.84
C ALA A 631 -16.02 2.97 10.77
N ASN A 632 -15.37 1.81 10.84
CA ASN A 632 -13.92 1.75 10.76
C ASN A 632 -13.42 2.33 9.43
N ASN A 633 -12.39 3.18 9.48
CA ASN A 633 -11.80 3.92 8.37
C ASN A 633 -12.74 4.94 7.70
N ALA A 634 -13.83 5.34 8.37
CA ALA A 634 -14.73 6.35 7.83
C ALA A 634 -14.04 7.73 7.70
N THR A 635 -14.41 8.47 6.66
CA THR A 635 -14.12 9.91 6.57
C THR A 635 -15.42 10.67 6.88
N LEU A 636 -15.38 11.49 7.91
CA LEU A 636 -16.54 12.24 8.40
C LEU A 636 -16.35 13.72 8.15
N ASP A 637 -17.43 14.47 7.99
CA ASP A 637 -17.33 15.92 8.20
C ASP A 637 -17.23 16.28 9.70
N VAL A 638 -16.90 17.54 10.00
CA VAL A 638 -16.73 18.00 11.39
C VAL A 638 -17.98 17.82 12.27
N GLU A 639 -19.18 17.83 11.67
CA GLU A 639 -20.45 17.76 12.42
C GLU A 639 -20.82 16.32 12.74
N GLN A 640 -20.54 15.40 11.81
CA GLN A 640 -20.60 13.96 12.01
C GLN A 640 -19.55 13.51 13.03
N ALA A 641 -18.31 14.01 12.91
CA ALA A 641 -17.22 13.72 13.84
C ALA A 641 -17.49 14.23 15.27
N ALA A 642 -18.32 15.26 15.42
CA ALA A 642 -18.74 15.77 16.73
C ALA A 642 -19.78 14.88 17.43
N GLN A 643 -20.36 13.88 16.75
CA GLN A 643 -21.25 12.92 17.40
C GLN A 643 -20.46 11.96 18.31
N PRO A 644 -21.06 11.43 19.39
CA PRO A 644 -20.40 10.45 20.23
C PRO A 644 -19.98 9.22 19.42
N LEU A 645 -18.79 8.70 19.72
CA LEU A 645 -18.40 7.35 19.33
C LEU A 645 -19.42 6.37 19.92
N GLY A 646 -19.73 5.30 19.22
CA GLY A 646 -20.64 4.27 19.68
C GLY A 646 -20.29 2.88 19.14
N TRP A 647 -20.65 1.85 19.86
CA TRP A 647 -20.37 0.46 19.50
C TRP A 647 -21.54 -0.45 19.91
N SER A 648 -21.48 -1.71 19.46
CA SER A 648 -22.24 -2.81 20.04
C SER A 648 -21.33 -3.56 21.03
N PRO A 649 -21.86 -3.99 22.19
CA PRO A 649 -21.07 -4.66 23.20
C PRO A 649 -20.77 -6.11 22.78
N GLY A 650 -19.64 -6.64 23.26
CA GLY A 650 -19.37 -8.09 23.23
C GLY A 650 -20.38 -8.90 24.04
N ASP A 651 -20.56 -10.18 23.73
CA ASP A 651 -21.66 -11.01 24.23
C ASP A 651 -21.69 -11.16 25.77
N ASN A 652 -20.55 -11.02 26.43
CA ASN A 652 -20.41 -11.14 27.89
C ASN A 652 -20.10 -9.82 28.61
N ALA A 653 -20.06 -8.71 27.88
CA ALA A 653 -19.66 -7.41 28.39
C ALA A 653 -20.68 -6.81 29.35
N VAL A 654 -20.18 -6.21 30.44
CA VAL A 654 -20.98 -5.47 31.43
C VAL A 654 -20.55 -4.01 31.58
N GLU A 655 -19.30 -3.68 31.24
CA GLU A 655 -18.75 -2.33 31.21
C GLU A 655 -17.68 -2.25 30.10
N HIS A 656 -17.29 -1.03 29.71
CA HIS A 656 -16.45 -0.78 28.54
C HIS A 656 -15.32 0.21 28.87
N ASP A 657 -14.06 -0.20 28.74
CA ASP A 657 -12.91 0.70 28.90
C ASP A 657 -12.56 1.31 27.53
N VAL A 658 -12.67 2.63 27.40
CA VAL A 658 -12.48 3.34 26.11
C VAL A 658 -11.05 3.89 25.99
N HIS A 659 -10.44 3.69 24.83
CA HIS A 659 -9.12 4.21 24.47
C HIS A 659 -9.23 5.06 23.21
N PHE A 660 -8.64 6.25 23.18
CA PHE A 660 -8.73 7.20 22.06
C PHE A 660 -7.42 8.00 21.92
N GLY A 661 -6.94 8.18 20.70
CA GLY A 661 -5.72 8.96 20.41
C GLY A 661 -5.44 9.11 18.91
N THR A 662 -4.29 9.71 18.58
CA THR A 662 -3.83 9.92 17.19
C THR A 662 -2.71 8.95 16.79
N ASP A 663 -2.22 8.13 17.71
CA ASP A 663 -1.21 7.11 17.47
C ASP A 663 -1.85 5.72 17.59
N LYS A 664 -1.86 4.98 16.47
CA LYS A 664 -2.47 3.66 16.35
C LYS A 664 -1.87 2.66 17.33
N ASP A 665 -0.54 2.66 17.46
CA ASP A 665 0.17 1.69 18.29
C ASP A 665 0.04 2.03 19.77
N ALA A 666 0.00 3.33 20.11
CA ALA A 666 -0.32 3.76 21.46
C ALA A 666 -1.72 3.30 21.87
N VAL A 667 -2.72 3.44 20.99
CA VAL A 667 -4.09 2.93 21.22
C VAL A 667 -4.11 1.41 21.28
N LYS A 668 -3.44 0.71 20.37
CA LYS A 668 -3.36 -0.76 20.31
C LYS A 668 -2.72 -1.37 21.56
N ASN A 669 -1.75 -0.69 22.17
CA ASN A 669 -1.00 -1.20 23.32
C ASN A 669 -1.44 -0.62 24.66
N ALA A 670 -2.34 0.37 24.66
CA ALA A 670 -2.78 1.02 25.89
C ALA A 670 -3.44 0.06 26.88
N ASP A 671 -3.35 0.42 28.15
CA ASP A 671 -4.09 -0.17 29.26
C ASP A 671 -4.73 0.95 30.11
N THR A 672 -5.31 0.59 31.26
CA THR A 672 -5.95 1.57 32.17
C THR A 672 -4.97 2.57 32.83
N LEU A 673 -3.66 2.37 32.68
CA LEU A 673 -2.61 3.25 33.21
C LEU A 673 -2.07 4.22 32.16
N THR A 674 -2.44 4.05 30.89
CA THR A 674 -1.98 4.88 29.77
C THR A 674 -2.75 6.20 29.71
N ALA A 675 -2.37 7.16 30.57
CA ALA A 675 -3.16 8.36 30.87
C ALA A 675 -3.59 9.22 29.66
N ASP A 676 -2.74 9.33 28.63
CA ASP A 676 -3.03 10.16 27.45
C ASP A 676 -3.91 9.47 26.40
N VAL A 677 -4.21 8.18 26.58
CA VAL A 677 -4.98 7.36 25.64
C VAL A 677 -6.24 6.80 26.29
N TYR A 678 -6.16 6.35 27.54
CA TYR A 678 -7.30 5.81 28.27
C TYR A 678 -8.31 6.93 28.61
N ARG A 679 -9.56 6.73 28.22
CA ARG A 679 -10.68 7.69 28.38
C ARG A 679 -11.67 7.30 29.46
N GLY A 680 -11.36 6.24 30.21
CA GLY A 680 -12.17 5.82 31.35
C GLY A 680 -13.25 4.80 30.99
N ARG A 681 -13.76 4.16 32.04
CA ARG A 681 -14.81 3.17 31.98
C ARG A 681 -16.19 3.77 31.71
N GLN A 682 -16.92 3.14 30.80
CA GLN A 682 -18.28 3.48 30.42
C GLN A 682 -19.25 2.37 30.81
N ALA A 683 -20.41 2.76 31.36
CA ALA A 683 -21.53 1.86 31.64
C ALA A 683 -22.48 1.70 30.44
N GLY A 684 -22.32 2.54 29.41
CA GLY A 684 -23.09 2.48 28.16
C GLY A 684 -22.15 2.37 26.96
N THR A 685 -22.74 2.19 25.77
CA THR A 685 -22.00 1.87 24.55
C THR A 685 -21.72 3.10 23.68
N THR A 686 -21.50 4.25 24.32
CA THR A 686 -21.19 5.51 23.66
C THR A 686 -20.18 6.33 24.44
N TYR A 687 -19.33 7.09 23.74
CA TYR A 687 -18.33 7.99 24.33
C TYR A 687 -18.26 9.31 23.55
N SER A 688 -18.41 10.45 24.22
CA SER A 688 -18.24 11.77 23.60
C SER A 688 -16.81 12.24 23.77
N VAL A 689 -16.16 12.65 22.67
CA VAL A 689 -14.77 13.15 22.68
C VAL A 689 -14.75 14.61 23.17
N PRO A 690 -14.28 14.90 24.40
CA PRO A 690 -14.38 16.23 24.99
C PRO A 690 -13.41 17.25 24.39
N GLU A 691 -12.27 16.80 23.85
CA GLU A 691 -11.23 17.67 23.28
C GLU A 691 -11.68 18.38 21.98
N GLY A 692 -12.79 17.96 21.37
CA GLY A 692 -13.25 18.47 20.08
C GLY A 692 -12.34 18.00 18.93
N LEU A 693 -12.91 17.86 17.74
CA LEU A 693 -12.17 17.38 16.56
C LEU A 693 -12.15 18.49 15.50
N GLU A 694 -10.97 18.75 14.95
CA GLU A 694 -10.75 19.84 13.99
C GLU A 694 -10.87 19.35 12.54
N TRP A 695 -11.13 20.29 11.63
CA TRP A 695 -11.21 20.04 10.19
C TRP A 695 -9.88 19.54 9.62
N GLY A 696 -9.93 18.61 8.66
CA GLY A 696 -8.75 18.12 7.95
C GLY A 696 -7.74 17.44 8.88
N THR A 697 -8.23 16.79 9.94
CA THR A 697 -7.38 16.10 10.93
C THR A 697 -7.70 14.61 10.98
N GLY A 698 -6.79 13.85 11.59
CA GLY A 698 -6.84 12.40 11.66
C GLY A 698 -5.67 11.75 10.93
N PRO A 699 -5.64 10.41 10.85
CA PRO A 699 -6.63 9.50 11.44
C PRO A 699 -6.63 9.55 12.98
N TYR A 700 -7.81 9.49 13.56
CA TYR A 700 -8.02 9.22 14.98
C TYR A 700 -8.24 7.73 15.18
N TYR A 701 -7.59 7.16 16.19
CA TYR A 701 -7.68 5.75 16.54
C TYR A 701 -8.38 5.57 17.87
N TRP A 702 -9.21 4.54 17.95
CA TRP A 702 -9.92 4.21 19.17
C TRP A 702 -10.17 2.72 19.32
N ARG A 703 -10.29 2.27 20.56
CA ARG A 703 -10.50 0.87 20.93
C ARG A 703 -11.40 0.80 22.14
N VAL A 704 -12.19 -0.26 22.24
CA VAL A 704 -13.04 -0.53 23.39
C VAL A 704 -12.67 -1.89 23.98
N ASP A 705 -12.23 -1.90 25.22
CA ASP A 705 -11.93 -3.12 25.96
C ASP A 705 -13.16 -3.53 26.77
N GLU A 706 -13.62 -4.76 26.55
CA GLU A 706 -14.84 -5.28 27.15
C GLU A 706 -14.56 -5.89 28.52
N ILE A 707 -15.27 -5.41 29.55
CA ILE A 707 -15.22 -5.99 30.89
C ILE A 707 -16.30 -7.05 30.96
N ASN A 708 -15.87 -8.31 31.01
CA ASN A 708 -16.78 -9.44 30.98
C ASN A 708 -17.42 -9.71 32.34
N THR A 709 -18.53 -10.45 32.32
CA THR A 709 -19.30 -10.84 33.52
C THR A 709 -18.46 -11.61 34.56
N ASP A 710 -17.42 -12.33 34.13
CA ASP A 710 -16.50 -13.06 35.01
C ASP A 710 -15.32 -12.21 35.52
N GLY A 711 -15.25 -10.94 35.11
CA GLY A 711 -14.20 -9.99 35.46
C GLY A 711 -12.97 -10.04 34.54
N SER A 712 -12.93 -10.93 33.55
CA SER A 712 -11.91 -10.89 32.50
C SER A 712 -12.09 -9.67 31.59
N VAL A 713 -11.03 -9.29 30.88
CA VAL A 713 -11.03 -8.16 29.94
C VAL A 713 -10.72 -8.67 28.54
N SER A 714 -11.62 -8.41 27.59
CA SER A 714 -11.39 -8.67 26.17
C SER A 714 -10.93 -7.39 25.50
N ALA A 715 -9.65 -7.28 25.14
CA ALA A 715 -9.13 -6.11 24.47
C ALA A 715 -9.70 -6.00 23.05
N GLY A 716 -10.31 -4.87 22.71
CA GLY A 716 -11.02 -4.70 21.43
C GLY A 716 -10.12 -4.52 20.22
N SER A 717 -10.74 -4.50 19.04
CA SER A 717 -10.10 -4.09 17.80
C SER A 717 -9.86 -2.57 17.78
N VAL A 718 -8.77 -2.15 17.14
CA VAL A 718 -8.52 -0.72 16.90
C VAL A 718 -9.28 -0.28 15.67
N TRP A 719 -10.14 0.71 15.84
CA TRP A 719 -10.87 1.37 14.78
C TRP A 719 -10.30 2.76 14.50
N SER A 720 -10.52 3.27 13.30
CA SER A 720 -10.10 4.61 12.93
C SER A 720 -11.19 5.41 12.22
N PHE A 721 -11.06 6.73 12.23
CA PHE A 721 -11.79 7.64 11.35
C PHE A 721 -10.99 8.93 11.14
N SER A 722 -11.30 9.68 10.08
CA SER A 722 -10.71 11.00 9.79
C SER A 722 -11.79 12.07 9.70
N VAL A 723 -11.40 13.33 9.93
CA VAL A 723 -12.27 14.50 9.81
C VAL A 723 -11.88 15.28 8.56
N ALA A 724 -12.79 15.33 7.60
CA ALA A 724 -12.63 16.05 6.35
C ALA A 724 -12.47 17.57 6.57
N ASP A 725 -11.92 18.25 5.57
CA ASP A 725 -11.87 19.72 5.50
C ASP A 725 -13.10 20.34 4.78
N TYR A 726 -14.12 19.52 4.52
CA TYR A 726 -15.41 19.86 3.89
C TYR A 726 -16.62 19.25 4.64
N LEU A 727 -17.81 19.82 4.44
CA LEU A 727 -19.08 19.18 4.85
C LEU A 727 -19.54 18.23 3.76
N ILE A 728 -20.09 17.09 4.15
CA ILE A 728 -20.66 16.13 3.22
C ILE A 728 -22.12 16.50 2.99
N VAL A 729 -22.50 16.71 1.72
CA VAL A 729 -23.90 16.78 1.32
C VAL A 729 -24.38 15.39 0.96
N ASP A 730 -23.62 14.68 0.12
CA ASP A 730 -23.77 13.27 -0.19
C ASP A 730 -22.44 12.75 -0.76
N ASP A 731 -21.89 11.70 -0.17
CA ASP A 731 -20.70 10.98 -0.66
C ASP A 731 -21.07 9.68 -1.38
N PHE A 732 -22.36 9.37 -1.50
CA PHE A 732 -22.90 8.17 -2.15
C PHE A 732 -22.53 6.83 -1.52
N GLU A 733 -21.79 6.83 -0.41
CA GLU A 733 -21.32 5.61 0.25
C GLU A 733 -22.38 4.95 1.14
N SER A 734 -23.41 5.69 1.54
CA SER A 734 -24.45 5.20 2.46
C SER A 734 -25.53 4.31 1.83
N TYR A 735 -25.52 4.16 0.50
CA TYR A 735 -26.54 3.45 -0.25
C TYR A 735 -26.25 1.94 -0.32
N ASN A 736 -27.30 1.12 -0.40
CA ASN A 736 -27.17 -0.35 -0.43
C ASN A 736 -28.13 -1.00 -1.44
N ASP A 737 -27.87 -2.27 -1.76
CA ASP A 737 -28.66 -3.05 -2.72
C ASP A 737 -29.83 -3.85 -2.10
N ILE A 738 -30.10 -3.66 -0.80
CA ILE A 738 -31.16 -4.36 -0.07
C ILE A 738 -32.52 -4.04 -0.73
N GLU A 739 -33.32 -5.07 -0.98
CA GLU A 739 -34.61 -4.96 -1.68
C GLU A 739 -35.56 -3.96 -1.02
N GLU A 740 -36.30 -3.20 -1.83
CA GLU A 740 -37.24 -2.20 -1.33
C GLU A 740 -38.30 -2.87 -0.44
N GLY A 741 -38.50 -2.30 0.75
CA GLY A 741 -39.43 -2.83 1.74
C GLY A 741 -38.79 -3.81 2.74
N GLU A 742 -37.57 -4.28 2.48
CA GLU A 742 -36.80 -5.03 3.47
C GLU A 742 -36.18 -4.07 4.53
N PRO A 743 -36.04 -4.52 5.80
CA PRO A 743 -35.44 -3.70 6.85
C PRO A 743 -34.02 -3.23 6.47
N GLY A 744 -33.77 -1.92 6.58
CA GLY A 744 -32.46 -1.33 6.29
C GLY A 744 -32.22 -0.97 4.82
N SER A 745 -33.20 -1.17 3.93
CA SER A 745 -33.10 -0.73 2.53
C SER A 745 -32.87 0.79 2.43
N ASN A 746 -31.82 1.17 1.71
CA ASN A 746 -31.46 2.55 1.41
C ASN A 746 -30.91 2.62 -0.03
N ARG A 747 -31.76 2.38 -1.03
CA ARG A 747 -31.34 2.42 -2.44
C ARG A 747 -31.22 3.87 -2.93
N LEU A 748 -30.24 4.15 -3.80
CA LEU A 748 -29.95 5.47 -4.37
C LEU A 748 -31.22 6.24 -4.82
N TYR A 749 -32.06 5.59 -5.63
CA TYR A 749 -33.27 6.19 -6.21
C TYR A 749 -34.41 6.42 -5.21
N MET A 750 -34.31 5.92 -3.97
CA MET A 750 -35.26 6.25 -2.90
C MET A 750 -34.98 7.63 -2.30
N THR A 751 -33.74 8.13 -2.45
CA THR A 751 -33.26 9.38 -1.85
C THR A 751 -33.08 10.46 -2.92
N TRP A 752 -32.49 10.11 -4.06
CA TRP A 752 -32.40 10.96 -5.24
C TRP A 752 -33.59 10.72 -6.15
N LEU A 753 -34.59 11.60 -6.07
CA LEU A 753 -35.81 11.53 -6.87
C LEU A 753 -35.49 11.83 -8.34
N ASP A 754 -35.87 10.93 -9.23
CA ASP A 754 -35.53 11.00 -10.65
C ASP A 754 -36.79 11.08 -11.55
N GLY A 755 -36.63 10.72 -12.83
CA GLY A 755 -37.73 10.69 -13.80
C GLY A 755 -38.49 9.38 -13.89
N PHE A 756 -38.14 8.34 -13.13
CA PHE A 756 -38.72 7.00 -13.27
C PHE A 756 -40.23 6.99 -13.01
N ASP A 757 -40.70 7.77 -12.04
CA ASP A 757 -42.13 7.93 -11.74
C ASP A 757 -42.89 8.74 -12.81
N ASN A 758 -42.19 9.56 -13.59
CA ASN A 758 -42.78 10.35 -14.67
C ASN A 758 -41.89 10.37 -15.93
N PRO A 759 -41.70 9.20 -16.57
CA PRO A 759 -40.69 9.01 -17.60
C PRO A 759 -41.10 9.68 -18.92
N THR A 760 -42.31 10.23 -18.99
CA THR A 760 -42.82 10.97 -20.16
C THR A 760 -42.34 12.41 -20.19
N THR A 761 -41.94 12.97 -19.05
CA THR A 761 -41.52 14.38 -18.94
C THR A 761 -40.12 14.53 -18.41
N ASN A 762 -39.71 13.70 -17.44
CA ASN A 762 -38.35 13.63 -16.93
C ASN A 762 -37.64 12.38 -17.52
N GLY A 763 -36.47 12.58 -18.12
CA GLY A 763 -35.63 11.59 -18.78
C GLY A 763 -34.45 11.12 -17.95
N ALA A 764 -34.37 11.53 -16.67
CA ALA A 764 -33.36 11.04 -15.74
C ALA A 764 -33.71 9.67 -15.15
N ILE A 765 -32.68 8.84 -14.96
CA ILE A 765 -32.76 7.59 -14.18
C ILE A 765 -31.52 7.55 -13.28
N VAL A 766 -31.74 7.43 -11.97
CA VAL A 766 -30.69 7.24 -10.96
C VAL A 766 -30.51 5.76 -10.69
N GLY A 767 -29.26 5.30 -10.68
CA GLY A 767 -28.92 3.90 -10.43
C GLY A 767 -28.90 3.04 -11.70
N ASN A 768 -28.27 1.88 -11.60
CA ASN A 768 -28.29 0.84 -12.60
C ASN A 768 -29.63 0.08 -12.59
N LEU A 769 -29.96 -0.55 -13.72
CA LEU A 769 -31.18 -1.35 -13.85
C LEU A 769 -31.17 -2.62 -12.97
N ASN A 770 -29.98 -3.19 -12.76
CA ASN A 770 -29.75 -4.39 -11.97
C ASN A 770 -28.71 -4.10 -10.89
N VAL A 771 -28.72 -4.88 -9.82
CA VAL A 771 -27.67 -4.84 -8.80
C VAL A 771 -26.28 -5.13 -9.42
N PRO A 772 -25.21 -4.43 -9.01
CA PRO A 772 -25.22 -3.34 -8.04
C PRO A 772 -25.91 -2.07 -8.58
N ILE A 773 -26.80 -1.47 -7.77
CA ILE A 773 -27.59 -0.29 -8.17
C ILE A 773 -26.68 0.93 -8.29
N ALA A 774 -25.72 1.07 -7.38
CA ALA A 774 -24.62 2.02 -7.55
C ALA A 774 -23.56 1.47 -8.49
N GLU A 775 -22.69 2.35 -8.97
CA GLU A 775 -21.54 1.95 -9.78
C GLU A 775 -20.36 1.63 -8.86
N THR A 776 -19.76 0.44 -9.00
CA THR A 776 -18.67 -0.04 -8.13
C THR A 776 -17.41 -0.39 -8.91
N ARG A 777 -17.42 -0.29 -10.25
CA ARG A 777 -16.26 -0.64 -11.06
C ARG A 777 -15.13 0.37 -10.84
N ALA A 778 -13.93 -0.13 -10.54
CA ALA A 778 -12.72 0.67 -10.47
C ALA A 778 -12.53 1.51 -11.75
N GLY A 779 -12.34 2.83 -11.60
CA GLY A 779 -12.29 3.82 -12.69
C GLY A 779 -13.63 4.54 -12.96
N TYR A 780 -14.73 4.06 -12.40
CA TYR A 780 -16.04 4.71 -12.44
C TYR A 780 -16.49 5.27 -11.08
N VAL A 781 -15.69 5.03 -10.04
CA VAL A 781 -15.84 5.60 -8.70
C VAL A 781 -14.69 6.59 -8.48
N HIS A 782 -14.98 7.79 -7.96
CA HIS A 782 -13.96 8.81 -7.70
C HIS A 782 -13.30 8.58 -6.34
N SER A 783 -14.10 8.41 -5.29
CA SER A 783 -13.60 8.04 -3.96
C SER A 783 -14.58 7.08 -3.27
N GLY A 784 -14.12 6.39 -2.23
CA GLY A 784 -14.94 5.38 -1.55
C GLY A 784 -15.17 4.10 -2.38
N ALA A 785 -16.30 3.45 -2.18
CA ALA A 785 -16.64 2.16 -2.80
C ALA A 785 -17.63 2.28 -3.95
N GLN A 786 -18.39 3.38 -4.05
CA GLN A 786 -19.46 3.49 -5.04
C GLN A 786 -19.77 4.94 -5.46
N ALA A 787 -20.15 5.11 -6.74
CA ALA A 787 -20.64 6.38 -7.27
C ALA A 787 -22.08 6.27 -7.75
N MET A 788 -22.79 7.39 -7.91
CA MET A 788 -24.14 7.43 -8.46
C MET A 788 -24.11 7.45 -10.00
N PRO A 789 -24.55 6.38 -10.69
CA PRO A 789 -24.84 6.46 -12.11
C PRO A 789 -26.14 7.24 -12.34
N LEU A 790 -26.08 8.24 -13.22
CA LEU A 790 -27.21 9.10 -13.59
C LEU A 790 -27.34 9.13 -15.10
N SER A 791 -28.33 8.38 -15.61
CA SER A 791 -28.67 8.40 -17.03
C SER A 791 -29.55 9.60 -17.35
N TYR A 792 -29.32 10.23 -18.51
CA TYR A 792 -30.14 11.34 -19.01
C TYR A 792 -30.61 11.07 -20.44
N ASN A 793 -31.82 11.51 -20.75
CA ASN A 793 -32.38 11.44 -22.10
C ASN A 793 -33.30 12.63 -22.36
N ASN A 794 -32.75 13.64 -23.03
CA ASN A 794 -33.47 14.89 -23.33
C ASN A 794 -34.17 14.88 -24.69
N ILE A 795 -34.45 13.71 -25.28
CA ILE A 795 -35.23 13.63 -26.52
C ILE A 795 -36.71 13.85 -26.19
N GLY A 796 -37.14 15.13 -26.20
CA GLY A 796 -38.52 15.51 -25.87
C GLY A 796 -38.81 15.57 -24.37
N LYS A 797 -37.77 15.58 -23.52
CA LYS A 797 -37.85 15.52 -22.05
C LYS A 797 -36.78 16.44 -21.43
N HIS A 798 -36.91 16.74 -20.14
CA HIS A 798 -35.81 17.29 -19.31
C HIS A 798 -35.21 16.16 -18.48
N SER A 799 -33.97 16.23 -18.02
CA SER A 799 -33.39 15.20 -17.14
C SER A 799 -32.85 15.83 -15.87
N GLU A 800 -33.41 15.47 -14.72
CA GLU A 800 -33.03 16.01 -13.41
C GLU A 800 -33.22 14.96 -12.32
N ALA A 801 -32.21 14.80 -11.45
CA ALA A 801 -32.27 14.04 -10.21
C ALA A 801 -32.20 15.01 -9.02
N THR A 802 -33.05 14.85 -8.01
CA THR A 802 -33.22 15.80 -6.90
C THR A 802 -33.09 15.13 -5.54
N LEU A 803 -32.19 15.66 -4.71
CA LEU A 803 -32.04 15.35 -3.29
C LEU A 803 -32.81 16.37 -2.43
N ALA A 804 -33.66 15.89 -1.54
CA ALA A 804 -34.32 16.74 -0.54
C ALA A 804 -33.46 16.87 0.73
N LEU A 805 -33.15 18.11 1.14
CA LEU A 805 -32.37 18.37 2.34
C LEU A 805 -33.26 18.53 3.57
N THR A 806 -32.84 17.93 4.69
CA THR A 806 -33.56 17.99 5.97
C THR A 806 -32.63 18.41 7.12
N GLY A 807 -33.22 18.80 8.26
CA GLY A 807 -32.45 19.14 9.46
C GLY A 807 -31.42 20.25 9.27
N THR A 808 -30.23 20.07 9.84
CA THR A 808 -29.11 21.01 9.80
C THR A 808 -28.45 21.11 8.43
N ALA A 809 -28.59 20.09 7.57
CA ALA A 809 -28.03 20.09 6.21
C ALA A 809 -28.60 21.20 5.31
N ARG A 810 -29.72 21.82 5.70
CA ARG A 810 -30.37 22.93 4.99
C ARG A 810 -29.64 24.26 5.14
N ASP A 811 -28.86 24.46 6.19
CA ASP A 811 -28.13 25.72 6.42
C ASP A 811 -26.74 25.64 5.78
N TRP A 812 -26.58 26.23 4.60
CA TRP A 812 -25.33 26.32 3.85
C TRP A 812 -24.55 27.61 4.17
N THR A 813 -24.85 28.24 5.30
CA THR A 813 -24.05 29.33 5.87
C THR A 813 -23.27 28.88 7.12
N ARG A 814 -23.55 27.67 7.61
CA ARG A 814 -22.89 27.10 8.78
C ARG A 814 -21.43 26.79 8.50
N GLN A 815 -20.62 26.77 9.56
CA GLN A 815 -19.19 26.44 9.51
C GLN A 815 -18.34 27.29 8.53
N GLY A 816 -18.87 28.40 8.00
CA GLY A 816 -18.16 29.27 7.07
C GLY A 816 -17.94 28.66 5.68
N VAL A 817 -18.75 27.68 5.27
CA VAL A 817 -18.72 27.17 3.88
C VAL A 817 -19.13 28.25 2.89
N GLY A 818 -18.53 28.23 1.70
CA GLY A 818 -18.81 29.20 0.65
C GLY A 818 -18.67 28.65 -0.77
N GLN A 819 -18.32 27.37 -0.92
CA GLN A 819 -18.21 26.69 -2.20
C GLN A 819 -18.94 25.34 -2.13
N LEU A 820 -19.67 25.00 -3.18
CA LEU A 820 -20.16 23.66 -3.46
C LEU A 820 -19.19 23.00 -4.42
N SER A 821 -18.80 21.76 -4.17
CA SER A 821 -18.05 20.93 -5.11
C SER A 821 -18.88 19.72 -5.49
N LEU A 822 -18.74 19.28 -6.74
CA LEU A 822 -19.33 18.08 -7.29
C LEU A 822 -18.31 17.40 -8.21
N TRP A 823 -18.02 16.13 -7.96
CA TRP A 823 -17.20 15.33 -8.85
C TRP A 823 -18.09 14.56 -9.83
N PHE A 824 -17.69 14.54 -11.10
CA PHE A 824 -18.43 13.82 -12.12
C PHE A 824 -17.51 13.36 -13.25
N ARG A 825 -17.96 12.32 -13.95
CA ARG A 825 -17.46 11.95 -15.27
C ARG A 825 -18.59 11.50 -16.18
N GLY A 826 -18.39 11.66 -17.48
CA GLY A 826 -19.24 11.15 -18.53
C GLY A 826 -18.56 10.06 -19.34
N GLU A 827 -19.04 9.89 -20.56
CA GLU A 827 -18.52 8.92 -21.53
C GLU A 827 -18.36 9.60 -22.89
N PRO A 828 -17.29 9.31 -23.67
CA PRO A 828 -17.06 9.97 -24.96
C PRO A 828 -18.19 9.71 -25.96
N THR A 829 -18.94 8.63 -25.75
CA THR A 829 -20.09 8.22 -26.58
C THR A 829 -21.40 8.91 -26.21
N ASN A 830 -21.45 9.65 -25.11
CA ASN A 830 -22.63 10.40 -24.69
C ASN A 830 -22.99 11.47 -25.72
N GLY A 831 -24.29 11.72 -25.90
CA GLY A 831 -24.77 12.85 -26.67
C GLY A 831 -24.53 14.16 -25.92
N ALA A 832 -23.81 15.11 -26.54
CA ALA A 832 -23.48 16.40 -25.92
C ALA A 832 -24.71 17.10 -25.32
N GLU A 833 -24.59 17.53 -24.07
CA GLU A 833 -25.62 18.23 -23.33
C GLU A 833 -25.00 19.11 -22.23
N ARG A 834 -25.65 20.22 -21.87
CA ARG A 834 -25.17 21.06 -20.76
C ARG A 834 -25.56 20.45 -19.42
N MET A 835 -24.64 20.42 -18.47
CA MET A 835 -24.91 20.04 -17.08
C MET A 835 -25.20 21.27 -16.23
N TYR A 836 -26.08 21.13 -15.24
CA TYR A 836 -26.36 22.15 -14.24
C TYR A 836 -26.56 21.55 -12.85
N VAL A 837 -26.25 22.35 -11.82
CA VAL A 837 -26.70 22.11 -10.44
C VAL A 837 -27.75 23.16 -10.10
N ALA A 838 -28.85 22.76 -9.47
CA ALA A 838 -29.89 23.67 -9.01
C ALA A 838 -30.13 23.57 -7.51
N LEU A 839 -30.19 24.72 -6.83
CA LEU A 839 -30.63 24.83 -5.45
C LEU A 839 -32.01 25.46 -5.41
N ASP A 840 -32.99 24.80 -4.78
CA ASP A 840 -34.39 25.24 -4.73
C ASP A 840 -34.95 25.64 -6.12
N GLY A 841 -34.56 24.89 -7.16
CA GLY A 841 -34.97 25.12 -8.55
C GLY A 841 -34.23 26.25 -9.28
N ARG A 842 -33.18 26.84 -8.70
CA ARG A 842 -32.34 27.87 -9.34
C ARG A 842 -31.04 27.25 -9.85
N ALA A 843 -30.92 27.14 -11.18
CA ALA A 843 -29.82 26.44 -11.83
C ALA A 843 -28.59 27.33 -12.12
N VAL A 844 -27.40 26.78 -11.86
CA VAL A 844 -26.10 27.26 -12.31
C VAL A 844 -25.54 26.22 -13.29
N TYR A 845 -24.96 26.66 -14.40
CA TYR A 845 -24.47 25.80 -15.47
C TYR A 845 -22.97 25.55 -15.35
N ASN A 846 -22.53 24.35 -15.72
CA ASN A 846 -21.12 24.09 -15.95
C ASN A 846 -20.68 24.83 -17.24
N ASP A 847 -19.52 25.47 -17.19
CA ASP A 847 -19.00 26.29 -18.30
C ASP A 847 -18.47 25.43 -19.46
N ASN A 848 -18.14 24.15 -19.22
CA ASN A 848 -17.72 23.21 -20.25
C ASN A 848 -18.93 22.74 -21.08
N PRO A 849 -19.04 23.09 -22.37
CA PRO A 849 -20.16 22.67 -23.20
C PRO A 849 -20.15 21.17 -23.54
N ASN A 850 -19.03 20.49 -23.35
CA ASN A 850 -18.85 19.06 -23.60
C ASN A 850 -18.77 18.25 -22.30
N VAL A 851 -19.24 18.82 -21.18
CA VAL A 851 -19.16 18.23 -19.82
C VAL A 851 -19.67 16.79 -19.76
N THR A 852 -20.66 16.40 -20.58
CA THR A 852 -21.19 15.03 -20.58
C THR A 852 -20.32 14.02 -21.32
N GLN A 853 -19.27 14.45 -22.01
CA GLN A 853 -18.41 13.63 -22.86
C GLN A 853 -16.98 13.46 -22.30
N VAL A 854 -16.72 13.98 -21.10
CA VAL A 854 -15.42 13.89 -20.43
C VAL A 854 -15.32 12.52 -19.76
N ASP A 855 -14.33 11.71 -20.13
CA ASP A 855 -14.17 10.33 -19.64
C ASP A 855 -13.31 10.19 -18.38
N VAL A 856 -12.78 11.30 -17.89
CA VAL A 856 -12.07 11.42 -16.60
C VAL A 856 -12.92 12.17 -15.58
N TYR A 857 -12.70 11.90 -14.28
CA TYR A 857 -13.35 12.65 -13.22
C TYR A 857 -12.87 14.10 -13.19
N GLU A 858 -13.82 15.03 -13.25
CA GLU A 858 -13.60 16.46 -13.08
C GLU A 858 -14.30 16.96 -11.82
N GLU A 859 -13.64 17.86 -11.10
CA GLU A 859 -14.23 18.61 -10.01
C GLU A 859 -14.89 19.88 -10.55
N TRP A 860 -16.17 20.09 -10.22
CA TRP A 860 -16.83 21.36 -10.47
C TRP A 860 -17.13 22.12 -9.19
N VAL A 861 -16.32 23.15 -8.93
CA VAL A 861 -16.45 24.04 -7.79
C VAL A 861 -17.32 25.25 -8.15
N ILE A 862 -18.42 25.43 -7.43
CA ILE A 862 -19.40 26.50 -7.60
C ILE A 862 -19.40 27.40 -6.35
N PRO A 863 -19.02 28.68 -6.46
CA PRO A 863 -19.19 29.63 -5.35
C PRO A 863 -20.67 29.73 -4.97
N LEU A 864 -21.00 29.56 -3.68
CA LEU A 864 -22.39 29.60 -3.20
C LEU A 864 -23.04 30.96 -3.44
N GLN A 865 -22.24 32.03 -3.51
CA GLN A 865 -22.70 33.37 -3.88
C GLN A 865 -23.43 33.38 -5.24
N THR A 866 -23.05 32.51 -6.18
CA THR A 866 -23.71 32.36 -7.48
C THR A 866 -25.19 32.01 -7.31
N PHE A 867 -25.53 31.15 -6.36
CA PHE A 867 -26.92 30.80 -6.04
C PHE A 867 -27.64 31.92 -5.27
N ALA A 868 -26.95 32.58 -4.34
CA ALA A 868 -27.51 33.73 -3.62
C ALA A 868 -27.89 34.88 -4.57
N ASP A 869 -27.08 35.12 -5.61
CA ASP A 869 -27.36 36.11 -6.66
C ASP A 869 -28.58 35.73 -7.51
N LEU A 870 -28.92 34.44 -7.60
CA LEU A 870 -30.16 33.92 -8.19
C LEU A 870 -31.36 33.94 -7.23
N GLY A 871 -31.17 34.41 -5.99
CA GLY A 871 -32.19 34.55 -4.96
C GLY A 871 -32.43 33.31 -4.10
N VAL A 872 -31.50 32.35 -4.08
CA VAL A 872 -31.55 31.19 -3.17
C VAL A 872 -31.26 31.64 -1.74
N ASN A 873 -32.05 31.17 -0.78
CA ASN A 873 -31.78 31.41 0.64
C ASN A 873 -30.80 30.37 1.18
N LEU A 874 -29.50 30.69 1.15
CA LEU A 874 -28.45 29.76 1.58
C LEU A 874 -28.57 29.31 3.04
N SER A 875 -29.25 30.06 3.92
CA SER A 875 -29.46 29.62 5.31
C SER A 875 -30.56 28.54 5.43
N ASN A 876 -31.22 28.18 4.33
CA ASN A 876 -32.32 27.23 4.31
C ASN A 876 -32.57 26.63 2.91
N VAL A 877 -31.55 26.03 2.32
CA VAL A 877 -31.64 25.26 1.07
C VAL A 877 -32.49 24.02 1.32
N THR A 878 -33.50 23.79 0.49
CA THR A 878 -34.48 22.71 0.69
C THR A 878 -34.26 21.52 -0.24
N SER A 879 -33.65 21.76 -1.39
CA SER A 879 -33.27 20.70 -2.33
C SER A 879 -32.03 21.07 -3.13
N VAL A 880 -31.28 20.04 -3.52
CA VAL A 880 -30.21 20.09 -4.51
C VAL A 880 -30.62 19.21 -5.69
N ALA A 881 -30.44 19.68 -6.90
CA ALA A 881 -30.69 18.89 -8.09
C ALA A 881 -29.49 18.92 -9.05
N ILE A 882 -29.25 17.79 -9.70
CA ILE A 882 -28.26 17.63 -10.77
C ILE A 882 -29.05 17.33 -12.04
N GLY A 883 -28.85 18.13 -13.08
CA GLY A 883 -29.63 17.99 -14.30
C GLY A 883 -28.87 18.30 -15.57
N PHE A 884 -29.50 17.93 -16.68
CA PHE A 884 -28.94 18.06 -18.03
C PHE A 884 -29.93 18.78 -18.93
N GLY A 885 -29.43 19.72 -19.73
CA GLY A 885 -30.19 20.52 -20.68
C GLY A 885 -30.67 21.85 -20.12
N THR A 886 -31.97 22.12 -20.18
CA THR A 886 -32.55 23.35 -19.64
C THR A 886 -33.65 23.00 -18.65
N PRO A 887 -33.61 23.50 -17.40
CA PRO A 887 -34.60 23.18 -16.38
C PRO A 887 -36.03 23.33 -16.91
N GLY A 888 -36.81 22.25 -16.81
CA GLY A 888 -38.21 22.19 -17.25
C GLY A 888 -38.46 22.26 -18.77
N SER A 889 -37.42 22.29 -19.61
CA SER A 889 -37.55 22.30 -21.07
C SER A 889 -37.65 20.89 -21.64
N THR A 890 -38.56 20.67 -22.58
CA THR A 890 -38.67 19.41 -23.34
C THR A 890 -38.11 19.53 -24.76
N ALA A 891 -37.28 20.55 -25.03
CA ALA A 891 -36.58 20.66 -26.30
C ALA A 891 -35.65 19.44 -26.51
N SER A 892 -35.60 18.91 -27.74
CA SER A 892 -34.76 17.74 -28.03
C SER A 892 -33.28 18.05 -27.79
N GLY A 893 -32.63 17.23 -26.96
CA GLY A 893 -31.22 17.31 -26.60
C GLY A 893 -30.51 15.97 -26.67
N GLY A 894 -29.40 15.83 -25.93
CA GLY A 894 -28.57 14.62 -25.89
C GLY A 894 -29.12 13.51 -24.99
N SER A 895 -28.45 12.36 -25.00
CA SER A 895 -28.70 11.27 -24.06
C SER A 895 -27.39 10.55 -23.74
N GLY A 896 -27.27 10.00 -22.54
CA GLY A 896 -26.07 9.33 -22.07
C GLY A 896 -26.15 8.93 -20.60
N THR A 897 -25.03 8.52 -20.04
CA THR A 897 -24.88 8.20 -18.61
C THR A 897 -23.70 8.97 -18.03
N MET A 898 -23.93 9.60 -16.88
CA MET A 898 -22.91 10.26 -16.08
C MET A 898 -22.69 9.47 -14.80
N TYR A 899 -21.51 9.59 -14.22
CA TYR A 899 -21.16 9.05 -12.92
C TYR A 899 -20.86 10.24 -12.01
N ILE A 900 -21.61 10.34 -10.92
CA ILE A 900 -21.58 11.45 -9.99
C ILE A 900 -21.06 10.94 -8.66
N ASP A 901 -20.14 11.69 -8.08
CA ASP A 901 -19.52 11.35 -6.82
C ASP A 901 -19.26 12.62 -6.00
N ASP A 902 -19.06 12.48 -4.69
CA ASP A 902 -18.54 13.52 -3.81
C ASP A 902 -19.19 14.91 -3.93
N LEU A 903 -20.43 15.06 -3.45
CA LEU A 903 -21.10 16.35 -3.32
C LEU A 903 -20.77 16.99 -1.97
N ARG A 904 -19.94 18.04 -1.98
CA ARG A 904 -19.26 18.57 -0.78
C ARG A 904 -19.39 20.08 -0.65
N LEU A 905 -19.37 20.61 0.58
CA LEU A 905 -19.30 22.05 0.86
C LEU A 905 -17.96 22.42 1.49
N TYR A 906 -17.20 23.28 0.82
CA TYR A 906 -15.89 23.73 1.26
C TYR A 906 -15.95 25.12 1.91
N ARG A 907 -15.09 25.33 2.91
CA ARG A 907 -14.82 26.66 3.48
C ARG A 907 -14.14 27.53 2.43
N VAL A 908 -14.47 28.82 2.42
CA VAL A 908 -13.71 29.78 1.64
C VAL A 908 -12.30 29.85 2.24
N SER A 909 -11.28 29.47 1.48
CA SER A 909 -9.88 29.61 1.94
C SER A 909 -9.64 31.07 2.37
N PRO A 910 -9.00 31.32 3.53
CA PRO A 910 -8.75 32.67 4.04
C PRO A 910 -8.04 33.61 3.06
#